data_AF-A0ABD1CY03-F1
#
_entry.id   AF-A0ABD1CY03-F1
#
_cell.length_a   1.000
_cell.length_b   1.000
_cell.length_c   1.000
_cell.angle_alpha   90.00
_cell.angle_beta   90.00
_cell.angle_gamma   90.00
#
_symmetry.space_group_name_H-M   'P 1'
#
loop_
_entity.id
_entity.type
_entity.pdbx_description
1 polymer ?
#
loop_
_entity_poly.entity_id
_entity_poly.type
_entity_poly.pdbx_seq_one_letter_code
_entity_poly.pdbx_strand_id
1 'polypeptide(L)'
;MDFLTLFFTAIILSLLCYEVHLRMLPGYKAAKQFPGPKRLPIFGNIFDLLFNDQLSTFTLPRQWAAKFGESFVLLIRGGMIVNAIRASETEALLSSAKLIDKSVIYLYLHPFLGVGLLNSTGSKWFQRRKILTAAFHFNILPKFLETFHEECEKLVERLDEDVDCGQATVLQDVAARFTLNTICEAAMGVKLDSHTMADEYRAKIKEVVGFLIQRVMNPLLFENFTYKLLGFRARLDKALKPIHAFTSNIIKQRRELFHANVKNLDEFSEENIYFNTNQRYALLDTLLASEARNQINEKGIREEVNTFMFRGHDTTASAFTFVFLLVAEHPDVQQALVDEILTVNSSRLDPLAQFTVKDYNELRYMDRVIKECLRLYPPVPFIGRMINEDSWFGDRFIPKDSMANVLIWDLHRDPKQFPDPERFDPDRFLPENVEQRNPYAYVPFSAGPRNCIVSVSSQRSIGMDYLTIFLVILLSLLLLYELYLRTSPGYRAAKQFPSPRPLPIFGDIFILLSRDLVSTFMLARELAQRFNDSYGLLLGSGLIVNAIRAKESEALLSSTRLIDKNLIYTFLHPFLGVGLLNSTGSKWFQRRKILTAAFHFNILPKFLNTFHEECEKLVQRLNKDVQQGKTTSLQPVDGTHPR
;
A
#
# COMPACT_ATOMS: atom_id res chain seq x y z
N MET A 1 -58.57 -26.43 11.40
CA MET A 1 -57.16 -25.98 11.41
C MET A 1 -57.13 -24.64 12.10
N ASP A 2 -56.30 -24.48 13.14
CA ASP A 2 -56.10 -23.18 13.78
C ASP A 2 -55.40 -22.20 12.82
N PHE A 3 -55.63 -20.90 12.98
CA PHE A 3 -55.11 -19.83 12.12
C PHE A 3 -53.58 -19.90 11.97
N LEU A 4 -52.87 -20.22 13.05
CA LEU A 4 -51.43 -20.46 13.05
C LEU A 4 -51.03 -21.60 12.10
N THR A 5 -51.78 -22.71 12.11
CA THR A 5 -51.51 -23.85 11.21
C THR A 5 -51.72 -23.46 9.75
N LEU A 6 -52.79 -22.73 9.44
CA LEU A 6 -53.06 -22.25 8.08
C LEU A 6 -51.97 -21.26 7.61
N PHE A 7 -51.55 -20.35 8.49
CA PHE A 7 -50.50 -19.38 8.22
C PHE A 7 -49.14 -20.04 7.93
N PHE A 8 -48.67 -20.95 8.80
CA PHE A 8 -47.41 -21.67 8.56
C PHE A 8 -47.48 -22.57 7.33
N THR A 9 -48.62 -23.22 7.07
CA THR A 9 -48.83 -24.03 5.86
C THR A 9 -48.73 -23.16 4.60
N ALA A 10 -49.35 -21.98 4.59
CA ALA A 10 -49.26 -21.03 3.48
C ALA A 10 -47.83 -20.52 3.25
N ILE A 11 -47.07 -20.26 4.32
CA ILE A 11 -45.65 -19.89 4.22
C ILE A 11 -44.84 -21.02 3.59
N ILE A 12 -45.00 -22.26 4.07
CA ILE A 12 -44.26 -23.41 3.54
C ILE A 12 -44.60 -23.63 2.06
N LEU A 13 -45.89 -23.58 1.69
CA LEU A 13 -46.31 -23.70 0.29
C LEU A 13 -45.74 -22.57 -0.58
N SER A 14 -45.74 -21.33 -0.09
CA SER A 14 -45.13 -20.18 -0.78
C SER A 14 -43.63 -20.39 -0.99
N LEU A 15 -42.91 -20.84 0.03
CA LEU A 15 -41.48 -21.15 -0.05
C LEU A 15 -41.17 -22.31 -1.00
N LEU A 16 -42.02 -23.34 -1.05
CA LEU A 16 -41.90 -24.45 -2.00
C LEU A 16 -42.16 -23.99 -3.44
N CYS A 17 -43.23 -23.22 -3.67
CA CYS A 17 -43.50 -22.61 -4.97
C CYS A 17 -42.35 -21.72 -5.42
N TYR A 18 -41.77 -20.96 -4.50
CA TYR A 18 -40.60 -20.12 -4.77
C TYR A 18 -39.36 -20.95 -5.12
N GLU A 19 -39.07 -22.03 -4.39
CA GLU A 19 -37.98 -22.97 -4.72
C GLU A 19 -38.17 -23.61 -6.09
N VAL A 20 -39.40 -24.03 -6.44
CA VAL A 20 -39.71 -24.57 -7.77
C VAL A 20 -39.48 -23.50 -8.84
N HIS A 21 -39.93 -22.27 -8.60
CA HIS A 21 -39.68 -21.14 -9.50
C HIS A 21 -38.17 -20.91 -9.70
N LEU A 22 -37.38 -20.86 -8.62
CA LEU A 22 -35.92 -20.71 -8.69
C LEU A 22 -35.27 -21.82 -9.52
N ARG A 23 -35.70 -23.08 -9.37
CA ARG A 23 -35.20 -24.22 -10.14
C ARG A 23 -35.56 -24.18 -11.62
N MET A 24 -36.62 -23.46 -11.99
CA MET A 24 -37.03 -23.27 -13.39
C MET A 24 -36.19 -22.20 -14.10
N LEU A 25 -35.55 -21.29 -13.35
CA LEU A 25 -34.74 -20.23 -13.93
C LEU A 25 -33.58 -20.80 -14.77
N PRO A 26 -33.27 -20.17 -15.93
CA PRO A 26 -32.17 -20.60 -16.79
C PRO A 26 -30.85 -20.72 -16.05
N GLY A 27 -30.52 -19.75 -15.18
CA GLY A 27 -29.29 -19.75 -14.39
C GLY A 27 -29.16 -20.97 -13.47
N TYR A 28 -30.25 -21.42 -12.84
CA TYR A 28 -30.22 -22.61 -12.00
C TYR A 28 -29.94 -23.89 -12.80
N LYS A 29 -30.58 -24.02 -13.98
CA LYS A 29 -30.37 -25.16 -14.88
C LYS A 29 -28.94 -25.17 -15.42
N ALA A 30 -28.45 -24.02 -15.88
CA ALA A 30 -27.11 -23.86 -16.43
C ALA A 30 -26.03 -24.11 -15.38
N ALA A 31 -26.25 -23.72 -14.11
CA ALA A 31 -25.33 -23.95 -13.00
C ALA A 31 -25.06 -25.43 -12.69
N LYS A 32 -25.80 -26.39 -13.29
CA LYS A 32 -25.50 -27.83 -13.18
C LYS A 32 -24.30 -28.26 -14.02
N GLN A 33 -23.91 -27.45 -15.01
CA GLN A 33 -22.73 -27.69 -15.87
C GLN A 33 -21.40 -27.37 -15.16
N PHE A 34 -21.45 -26.79 -13.96
CA PHE A 34 -20.27 -26.30 -13.24
C PHE A 34 -20.25 -26.90 -11.82
N PRO A 35 -19.06 -27.16 -11.26
CA PRO A 35 -18.95 -27.44 -9.84
C PRO A 35 -19.29 -26.20 -9.01
N GLY A 36 -19.55 -26.40 -7.72
CA GLY A 36 -19.80 -25.31 -6.78
C GLY A 36 -20.11 -25.83 -5.38
N PRO A 37 -20.10 -24.94 -4.38
CA PRO A 37 -20.47 -25.30 -3.01
C PRO A 37 -21.90 -25.83 -2.93
N LYS A 38 -22.19 -26.61 -1.89
CA LYS A 38 -23.53 -27.17 -1.65
C LYS A 38 -24.54 -26.03 -1.53
N ARG A 39 -25.65 -26.15 -2.25
CA ARG A 39 -26.68 -25.11 -2.35
C ARG A 39 -27.80 -25.47 -1.38
N LEU A 40 -28.20 -24.54 -0.52
CA LEU A 40 -29.37 -24.70 0.32
C LEU A 40 -30.64 -24.37 -0.49
N PRO A 41 -31.77 -25.10 -0.29
CA PRO A 41 -33.04 -24.71 -0.86
C PRO A 41 -33.37 -23.25 -0.53
N ILE A 42 -33.92 -22.51 -1.49
CA ILE A 42 -34.34 -21.10 -1.42
C ILE A 42 -33.17 -20.11 -1.31
N PHE A 43 -32.18 -20.40 -0.48
CA PHE A 43 -31.10 -19.48 -0.15
C PHE A 43 -29.86 -19.65 -1.02
N GLY A 44 -29.74 -20.75 -1.77
CA GLY A 44 -28.56 -21.03 -2.59
C GLY A 44 -27.30 -21.03 -1.74
N ASN A 45 -26.37 -20.13 -2.06
CA ASN A 45 -25.08 -19.95 -1.39
C ASN A 45 -25.02 -18.71 -0.49
N ILE A 46 -26.16 -18.11 -0.12
CA ILE A 46 -26.19 -16.93 0.75
C ILE A 46 -25.51 -17.19 2.10
N PHE A 47 -25.73 -18.35 2.70
CA PHE A 47 -25.17 -18.69 4.02
C PHE A 47 -23.67 -19.00 3.97
N ASP A 48 -23.14 -19.38 2.81
CA ASP A 48 -21.68 -19.51 2.63
C ASP A 48 -20.98 -18.14 2.71
N LEU A 49 -21.72 -17.06 2.42
CA LEU A 49 -21.21 -15.68 2.42
C LEU A 49 -21.52 -14.93 3.71
N LEU A 50 -22.53 -15.36 4.46
CA LEU A 50 -22.99 -14.67 5.65
C LEU A 50 -21.91 -14.72 6.75
N PHE A 51 -21.73 -13.61 7.47
CA PHE A 51 -20.76 -13.45 8.56
C PHE A 51 -19.29 -13.52 8.16
N ASN A 52 -18.97 -13.50 6.87
CA ASN A 52 -17.59 -13.38 6.44
C ASN A 52 -17.03 -11.98 6.75
N ASP A 53 -15.77 -11.96 7.18
CA ASP A 53 -14.97 -10.74 7.31
C ASP A 53 -14.14 -10.49 6.04
N GLN A 54 -13.25 -9.50 6.07
CA GLN A 54 -12.40 -9.18 4.93
C GLN A 54 -11.47 -10.34 4.55
N LEU A 55 -10.91 -11.04 5.54
CA LEU A 55 -9.98 -12.15 5.33
C LEU A 55 -10.70 -13.40 4.85
N SER A 56 -11.82 -13.77 5.47
CA SER A 56 -12.58 -14.95 5.09
C SER A 56 -13.19 -14.78 3.70
N THR A 57 -13.65 -13.58 3.33
CA THR A 57 -14.14 -13.37 1.97
C THR A 57 -13.02 -13.34 0.93
N PHE A 58 -11.82 -12.95 1.32
CA PHE A 58 -10.66 -13.13 0.45
C PHE A 58 -10.24 -14.61 0.38
N THR A 59 -10.28 -15.40 1.44
CA THR A 59 -9.76 -16.78 1.41
C THR A 59 -10.77 -17.80 0.87
N LEU A 60 -12.07 -17.59 1.07
CA LEU A 60 -13.11 -18.58 0.74
C LEU A 60 -13.19 -18.93 -0.77
N PRO A 61 -13.21 -17.96 -1.72
CA PRO A 61 -13.22 -18.33 -3.13
C PRO A 61 -11.93 -19.01 -3.58
N ARG A 62 -10.79 -18.76 -2.92
CA ARG A 62 -9.50 -19.43 -3.15
C ARG A 62 -9.56 -20.89 -2.71
N GLN A 63 -10.17 -21.16 -1.55
CA GLN A 63 -10.45 -22.52 -1.10
C GLN A 63 -11.35 -23.26 -2.08
N TRP A 64 -12.37 -22.61 -2.64
CA TRP A 64 -13.22 -23.20 -3.68
C TRP A 64 -12.47 -23.44 -4.99
N ALA A 65 -11.67 -22.47 -5.46
CA ALA A 65 -10.84 -22.63 -6.64
C ALA A 65 -9.89 -23.82 -6.50
N ALA A 66 -9.22 -23.95 -5.36
CA ALA A 66 -8.34 -25.09 -5.05
C ALA A 66 -9.11 -26.41 -4.92
N LYS A 67 -10.27 -26.41 -4.26
CA LYS A 67 -11.09 -27.61 -4.04
C LYS A 67 -11.67 -28.18 -5.33
N PHE A 68 -12.20 -27.32 -6.20
CA PHE A 68 -12.82 -27.76 -7.44
C PHE A 68 -11.80 -27.95 -8.56
N GLY A 69 -10.68 -27.23 -8.52
CA GLY A 69 -9.65 -27.32 -9.55
C GLY A 69 -10.13 -26.86 -10.92
N GLU A 70 -11.26 -26.17 -11.01
CA GLU A 70 -11.82 -25.58 -12.21
C GLU A 70 -12.78 -24.46 -11.82
N SER A 71 -13.25 -23.71 -12.81
CA SER A 71 -14.18 -22.61 -12.59
C SER A 71 -15.50 -23.10 -12.04
N PHE A 72 -16.02 -22.37 -11.05
CA PHE A 72 -17.13 -22.81 -10.22
C PHE A 72 -18.23 -21.74 -10.16
N VAL A 73 -19.41 -22.15 -9.76
CA VAL A 73 -20.60 -21.28 -9.73
C VAL A 73 -21.16 -21.12 -8.33
N LEU A 74 -21.63 -19.89 -8.05
CA LEU A 74 -22.47 -19.58 -6.90
C LEU A 74 -23.87 -19.25 -7.39
N LEU A 75 -24.89 -19.68 -6.64
CA LEU A 75 -26.28 -19.30 -6.85
C LEU A 75 -26.74 -18.41 -5.71
N ILE A 76 -27.12 -17.18 -6.03
CA ILE A 76 -27.67 -16.22 -5.06
C ILE A 76 -29.03 -15.77 -5.59
N ARG A 77 -30.11 -16.14 -4.89
CA ARG A 77 -31.51 -15.80 -5.26
C ARG A 77 -31.88 -16.13 -6.72
N GLY A 78 -31.38 -17.25 -7.24
CA GLY A 78 -31.64 -17.68 -8.62
C GLY A 78 -30.72 -17.06 -9.67
N GLY A 79 -29.94 -16.03 -9.32
CA GLY A 79 -28.87 -15.49 -10.16
C GLY A 79 -27.65 -16.39 -10.13
N MET A 80 -27.11 -16.70 -11.32
CA MET A 80 -25.90 -17.48 -11.50
C MET A 80 -24.68 -16.56 -11.55
N ILE A 81 -23.69 -16.85 -10.70
CA ILE A 81 -22.39 -16.16 -10.66
C ILE A 81 -21.31 -17.17 -11.01
N VAL A 82 -20.76 -17.06 -12.22
CA VAL A 82 -19.60 -17.85 -12.66
C VAL A 82 -18.34 -17.22 -12.10
N ASN A 83 -17.45 -18.01 -11.51
CA ASN A 83 -16.14 -17.56 -11.07
C ASN A 83 -15.08 -18.26 -11.92
N ALA A 84 -14.62 -17.56 -12.95
CA ALA A 84 -13.64 -18.03 -13.91
C ALA A 84 -12.23 -17.95 -13.31
N ILE A 85 -11.51 -19.07 -13.35
CA ILE A 85 -10.11 -19.20 -12.92
C ILE A 85 -9.21 -19.70 -14.07
N ARG A 86 -9.75 -19.86 -15.28
CA ARG A 86 -9.06 -20.41 -16.45
C ARG A 86 -8.91 -19.35 -17.55
N ALA A 87 -7.79 -19.42 -18.26
CA ALA A 87 -7.46 -18.45 -19.31
C ALA A 87 -8.46 -18.45 -20.47
N SER A 88 -8.94 -19.62 -20.92
CA SER A 88 -9.91 -19.74 -22.01
C SER A 88 -11.25 -19.06 -21.74
N GLU A 89 -11.74 -19.14 -20.50
CA GLU A 89 -12.99 -18.50 -20.09
C GLU A 89 -12.79 -17.00 -19.87
N THR A 90 -11.62 -16.63 -19.34
CA THR A 90 -11.19 -15.24 -19.19
C THR A 90 -11.11 -14.57 -20.56
N GLU A 91 -10.56 -15.25 -21.55
CA GLU A 91 -10.52 -14.83 -22.95
C GLU A 91 -11.93 -14.64 -23.52
N ALA A 92 -12.81 -15.63 -23.41
CA ALA A 92 -14.20 -15.52 -23.87
C ALA A 92 -14.93 -14.31 -23.26
N LEU A 93 -14.68 -14.01 -21.98
CA LEU A 93 -15.31 -12.89 -21.29
C LEU A 93 -14.69 -11.53 -21.64
N LEU A 94 -13.36 -11.43 -21.66
CA LEU A 94 -12.66 -10.15 -21.77
C LEU A 94 -12.43 -9.72 -23.23
N SER A 95 -12.31 -10.65 -24.17
CA SER A 95 -12.20 -10.34 -25.61
C SER A 95 -13.51 -9.80 -26.20
N SER A 96 -14.65 -10.12 -25.59
CA SER A 96 -15.97 -9.78 -26.12
C SER A 96 -16.23 -8.27 -26.12
N ALA A 97 -16.60 -7.74 -27.29
CA ALA A 97 -17.08 -6.38 -27.45
C ALA A 97 -18.47 -6.13 -26.87
N LYS A 98 -19.20 -7.20 -26.52
CA LYS A 98 -20.58 -7.14 -26.02
C LYS A 98 -20.67 -7.31 -24.51
N LEU A 99 -19.81 -8.14 -23.91
CA LEU A 99 -19.78 -8.40 -22.45
C LEU A 99 -19.01 -7.31 -21.69
N ILE A 100 -19.33 -6.04 -21.99
CA ILE A 100 -18.61 -4.89 -21.47
C ILE A 100 -19.15 -4.36 -20.15
N ASP A 101 -20.39 -4.68 -19.80
CA ASP A 101 -21.03 -4.13 -18.60
C ASP A 101 -20.47 -4.75 -17.32
N LYS A 102 -20.31 -3.91 -16.30
CA LYS A 102 -19.79 -4.32 -14.99
C LYS A 102 -20.87 -5.02 -14.18
N SER A 103 -20.48 -5.98 -13.35
CA SER A 103 -21.42 -6.69 -12.46
C SER A 103 -22.13 -5.77 -11.47
N VAL A 104 -23.23 -6.25 -10.89
CA VAL A 104 -24.10 -5.44 -10.00
C VAL A 104 -23.39 -4.83 -8.79
N ILE A 105 -22.27 -5.41 -8.36
CA ILE A 105 -21.49 -4.89 -7.22
C ILE A 105 -20.94 -3.48 -7.49
N TYR A 106 -20.71 -3.11 -8.76
CA TYR A 106 -20.21 -1.80 -9.13
C TYR A 106 -21.24 -0.68 -8.94
N LEU A 107 -22.53 -1.02 -8.80
CA LEU A 107 -23.58 -0.06 -8.43
C LEU A 107 -23.36 0.52 -7.04
N TYR A 108 -22.66 -0.20 -6.16
CA TYR A 108 -22.34 0.28 -4.82
C TYR A 108 -21.32 1.43 -4.82
N LEU A 109 -20.58 1.60 -5.92
CA LEU A 109 -19.65 2.72 -6.12
C LEU A 109 -20.36 4.02 -6.55
N HIS A 110 -21.62 3.97 -7.01
CA HIS A 110 -22.33 5.15 -7.52
C HIS A 110 -22.36 6.34 -6.55
N PRO A 111 -22.58 6.17 -5.23
CA PRO A 111 -22.54 7.28 -4.28
C PRO A 111 -21.15 7.90 -4.15
N PHE A 112 -20.10 7.11 -4.34
CA PHE A 112 -18.73 7.53 -4.20
C PHE A 112 -18.19 8.17 -5.49
N LEU A 113 -18.19 7.41 -6.59
CA LEU A 113 -17.58 7.81 -7.86
C LEU A 113 -18.57 8.44 -8.85
N GLY A 114 -19.87 8.32 -8.61
CA GLY A 114 -20.89 8.58 -9.63
C GLY A 114 -20.85 7.53 -10.75
N VAL A 115 -21.25 7.89 -11.97
CA VAL A 115 -21.36 6.97 -13.11
C VAL A 115 -20.35 7.33 -14.22
N GLY A 116 -19.05 7.20 -13.93
CA GLY A 116 -17.94 7.58 -14.82
C GLY A 116 -17.38 6.42 -15.65
N LEU A 117 -16.14 6.55 -16.13
CA LEU A 117 -15.48 5.56 -17.00
C LEU A 117 -15.50 4.12 -16.45
N LEU A 118 -15.36 3.95 -15.13
CA LEU A 118 -15.23 2.63 -14.49
C LEU A 118 -16.53 1.80 -14.54
N ASN A 119 -17.68 2.45 -14.31
CA ASN A 119 -18.96 1.78 -14.04
C ASN A 119 -20.11 2.19 -14.97
N SER A 120 -19.91 3.18 -15.85
CA SER A 120 -20.85 3.46 -16.94
C SER A 120 -20.92 2.32 -17.95
N THR A 121 -22.00 2.29 -18.71
CA THR A 121 -22.31 1.30 -19.75
C THR A 121 -22.68 2.00 -21.06
N GLY A 122 -22.77 1.23 -22.14
CA GLY A 122 -23.25 1.71 -23.45
C GLY A 122 -22.53 2.95 -23.99
N SER A 123 -23.28 3.83 -24.66
CA SER A 123 -22.75 5.02 -25.34
C SER A 123 -22.02 5.98 -24.40
N LYS A 124 -22.48 6.14 -23.15
CA LYS A 124 -21.81 6.97 -22.15
C LYS A 124 -20.38 6.48 -21.91
N TRP A 125 -20.19 5.17 -21.74
CA TRP A 125 -18.86 4.62 -21.54
C TRP A 125 -17.96 4.85 -22.75
N PHE A 126 -18.43 4.56 -23.97
CA PHE A 126 -17.66 4.77 -25.20
C PHE A 126 -17.22 6.23 -25.36
N GLN A 127 -18.13 7.17 -25.10
CA GLN A 127 -17.84 8.61 -25.15
C GLN A 127 -16.77 9.00 -24.11
N ARG A 128 -16.91 8.57 -22.86
CA ARG A 128 -15.93 8.85 -21.80
C ARG A 128 -14.58 8.24 -22.12
N ARG A 129 -14.55 6.99 -22.57
CA ARG A 129 -13.31 6.29 -22.97
C ARG A 129 -12.60 7.03 -24.10
N LYS A 130 -13.34 7.49 -25.12
CA LYS A 130 -12.77 8.26 -26.23
C LYS A 130 -12.11 9.55 -25.74
N ILE A 131 -12.84 10.37 -24.97
CA ILE A 131 -12.32 11.64 -24.41
C ILE A 131 -11.03 11.41 -23.62
N LEU A 132 -11.03 10.39 -22.76
CA LEU A 132 -9.94 10.16 -21.81
C LEU A 132 -8.72 9.47 -22.43
N THR A 133 -8.87 8.72 -23.52
CA THR A 133 -7.76 7.95 -24.12
C THR A 133 -6.65 8.86 -24.64
N ALA A 134 -6.99 10.04 -25.17
CA ALA A 134 -6.00 11.01 -25.66
C ALA A 134 -5.01 11.43 -24.55
N ALA A 135 -5.47 11.50 -23.31
CA ALA A 135 -4.68 11.93 -22.16
C ALA A 135 -3.60 10.93 -21.69
N PHE A 136 -3.70 9.68 -22.13
CA PHE A 136 -2.77 8.61 -21.77
C PHE A 136 -1.95 8.14 -22.99
N HIS A 137 -1.90 8.97 -24.04
CA HIS A 137 -1.11 8.69 -25.22
C HIS A 137 0.40 8.80 -24.94
N PHE A 138 1.21 8.03 -25.68
CA PHE A 138 2.65 7.94 -25.44
C PHE A 138 3.40 9.28 -25.59
N ASN A 139 2.88 10.22 -26.38
CA ASN A 139 3.46 11.56 -26.52
C ASN A 139 3.26 12.45 -25.28
N ILE A 140 2.28 12.13 -24.42
CA ILE A 140 1.97 12.91 -23.22
C ILE A 140 2.77 12.41 -22.01
N LEU A 141 2.99 11.10 -21.94
CA LEU A 141 3.62 10.43 -20.81
C LEU A 141 5.02 10.96 -20.44
N PRO A 142 5.91 11.36 -21.38
CA PRO A 142 7.18 12.02 -21.04
C PRO A 142 6.98 13.27 -20.18
N LYS A 143 5.86 13.98 -20.34
CA LYS A 143 5.54 15.20 -19.58
C LYS A 143 5.24 14.92 -18.10
N PHE A 144 4.93 13.68 -17.73
CA PHE A 144 4.72 13.29 -16.32
C PHE A 144 6.02 12.90 -15.61
N LEU A 145 7.10 12.60 -16.35
CA LEU A 145 8.35 12.16 -15.75
C LEU A 145 8.96 13.21 -14.82
N GLU A 146 8.83 14.50 -15.17
CA GLU A 146 9.27 15.61 -14.33
C GLU A 146 8.59 15.58 -12.95
N THR A 147 7.25 15.49 -12.93
CA THR A 147 6.47 15.37 -11.69
C THR A 147 6.79 14.06 -10.95
N PHE A 148 6.99 12.95 -11.65
CA PHE A 148 7.35 11.68 -11.00
C PHE A 148 8.69 11.81 -10.30
N HIS A 149 9.67 12.45 -10.93
CA HIS A 149 10.97 12.68 -10.34
C HIS A 149 10.91 13.61 -9.12
N GLU A 150 10.21 14.76 -9.21
CA GLU A 150 10.02 15.67 -8.07
C GLU A 150 9.40 14.96 -6.86
N GLU A 151 8.38 14.12 -7.08
CA GLU A 151 7.75 13.36 -5.99
C GLU A 151 8.63 12.19 -5.51
N CYS A 152 9.47 11.60 -6.38
CA CYS A 152 10.46 10.58 -5.97
C CYS A 152 11.48 11.18 -5.00
N GLU A 153 11.99 12.39 -5.27
CA GLU A 153 12.96 13.06 -4.42
C GLU A 153 12.38 13.30 -3.02
N LYS A 154 11.16 13.86 -2.94
CA LYS A 154 10.43 14.05 -1.67
C LYS A 154 10.21 12.74 -0.92
N LEU A 155 9.94 11.65 -1.66
CA LEU A 155 9.78 10.32 -1.07
C LEU A 155 11.09 9.82 -0.47
N VAL A 156 12.21 9.95 -1.19
CA VAL A 156 13.53 9.55 -0.70
C VAL A 156 13.93 10.37 0.52
N GLU A 157 13.77 11.70 0.48
CA GLU A 157 14.03 12.57 1.64
C GLU A 157 13.23 12.12 2.88
N ARG A 158 11.94 11.79 2.70
CA ARG A 158 11.09 11.31 3.80
C ARG A 158 11.54 9.94 4.34
N LEU A 159 12.04 9.06 3.48
CA LEU A 159 12.58 7.76 3.89
C LEU A 159 13.92 7.95 4.62
N ASP A 160 14.77 8.87 4.16
CA ASP A 160 16.04 9.21 4.81
C ASP A 160 15.81 9.77 6.21
N GLU A 161 14.78 10.61 6.41
CA GLU A 161 14.39 11.09 7.75
C GLU A 161 14.03 9.93 8.71
N ASP A 162 13.28 8.94 8.24
CA ASP A 162 12.91 7.77 9.04
C ASP A 162 14.16 6.93 9.37
N VAL A 163 15.06 6.75 8.41
CA VAL A 163 16.34 6.04 8.59
C VAL A 163 17.23 6.77 9.60
N ASP A 164 17.37 8.09 9.48
CA ASP A 164 18.19 8.93 10.36
C ASP A 164 17.65 8.96 11.80
N CYS A 165 16.33 8.94 11.95
CA CYS A 165 15.66 8.82 13.26
C CYS A 165 15.63 7.37 13.78
N GLY A 166 16.03 6.42 12.94
CA GLY A 166 16.03 5.01 13.25
C GLY A 166 14.65 4.37 13.39
N GLN A 167 13.63 4.95 12.76
CA GLN A 167 12.26 4.49 12.82
C GLN A 167 11.93 3.58 11.64
N ALA A 168 11.17 2.52 11.89
CA ALA A 168 10.66 1.69 10.80
C ALA A 168 9.57 2.44 10.03
N THR A 169 9.72 2.54 8.71
CA THR A 169 8.71 3.17 7.85
C THR A 169 7.53 2.24 7.60
N VAL A 170 6.31 2.75 7.79
CA VAL A 170 5.09 2.08 7.34
C VAL A 170 4.91 2.36 5.84
N LEU A 171 5.40 1.45 4.99
CA LEU A 171 5.42 1.63 3.54
C LEU A 171 4.04 1.95 2.93
N GLN A 172 2.96 1.36 3.44
CA GLN A 172 1.63 1.61 2.90
C GLN A 172 1.22 3.08 3.01
N ASP A 173 1.51 3.73 4.15
CA ASP A 173 1.14 5.13 4.38
C ASP A 173 1.99 6.07 3.52
N VAL A 174 3.28 5.78 3.39
CA VAL A 174 4.21 6.53 2.54
C VAL A 174 3.84 6.36 1.06
N ALA A 175 3.56 5.15 0.60
CA ALA A 175 3.14 4.85 -0.76
C ALA A 175 1.81 5.54 -1.11
N ALA A 176 0.82 5.52 -0.20
CA ALA A 176 -0.46 6.18 -0.42
C ALA A 176 -0.33 7.71 -0.49
N ARG A 177 0.58 8.32 0.28
CA ARG A 177 0.90 9.74 0.20
C ARG A 177 1.56 10.09 -1.12
N PHE A 178 2.65 9.39 -1.44
CA PHE A 178 3.41 9.58 -2.66
C PHE A 178 2.50 9.49 -3.89
N THR A 179 1.79 8.37 -4.06
CA THR A 179 0.96 8.14 -5.26
C THR A 179 -0.20 9.12 -5.38
N LEU A 180 -0.76 9.59 -4.27
CA LEU A 180 -1.82 10.61 -4.27
C LEU A 180 -1.28 11.96 -4.73
N ASN A 181 -0.12 12.37 -4.23
CA ASN A 181 0.52 13.61 -4.68
C ASN A 181 0.84 13.55 -6.18
N THR A 182 1.43 12.44 -6.62
CA THR A 182 1.78 12.22 -8.02
C THR A 182 0.56 12.30 -8.93
N ILE A 183 -0.57 11.64 -8.61
CA ILE A 183 -1.76 11.71 -9.48
C ILE A 183 -2.43 13.09 -9.46
N CYS A 184 -2.43 13.78 -8.31
CA CYS A 184 -2.93 15.14 -8.21
C CYS A 184 -2.14 16.10 -9.08
N GLU A 185 -0.83 16.03 -9.03
CA GLU A 185 0.00 16.93 -9.80
C GLU A 185 0.01 16.54 -11.28
N ALA A 186 0.31 15.28 -11.61
CA ALA A 186 0.47 14.84 -13.00
C ALA A 186 -0.84 14.82 -13.77
N ALA A 187 -1.95 14.35 -13.17
CA ALA A 187 -3.22 14.22 -13.87
C ALA A 187 -4.20 15.36 -13.57
N MET A 188 -4.26 15.87 -12.34
CA MET A 188 -5.19 16.97 -12.01
C MET A 188 -4.56 18.36 -12.20
N GLY A 189 -3.22 18.46 -12.29
CA GLY A 189 -2.53 19.72 -12.47
C GLY A 189 -2.57 20.62 -11.23
N VAL A 190 -2.63 20.03 -10.03
CA VAL A 190 -2.67 20.74 -8.74
C VAL A 190 -1.63 20.13 -7.80
N LYS A 191 -0.66 20.94 -7.35
CA LYS A 191 0.33 20.54 -6.33
C LYS A 191 -0.35 20.47 -4.95
N LEU A 192 -0.09 19.39 -4.22
CA LEU A 192 -0.58 19.21 -2.85
C LEU A 192 0.46 19.73 -1.84
N ASP A 193 0.73 21.03 -1.86
CA ASP A 193 1.70 21.63 -0.94
C ASP A 193 1.02 21.87 0.43
N SER A 194 1.12 20.88 1.31
CA SER A 194 0.67 20.89 2.72
C SER A 194 -0.83 21.17 2.94
N HIS A 195 -1.67 20.14 2.79
CA HIS A 195 -3.11 20.24 3.05
C HIS A 195 -3.61 19.19 4.03
N THR A 196 -4.16 19.67 5.15
CA THR A 196 -5.01 18.89 6.07
C THR A 196 -6.13 18.15 5.33
N MET A 197 -6.62 18.70 4.21
CA MET A 197 -7.63 18.06 3.36
C MET A 197 -7.13 16.78 2.66
N ALA A 198 -5.86 16.71 2.28
CA ALA A 198 -5.30 15.52 1.62
C ALA A 198 -5.14 14.36 2.62
N ASP A 199 -4.73 14.66 3.87
CA ASP A 199 -4.72 13.69 4.96
C ASP A 199 -6.13 13.20 5.30
N GLU A 200 -7.09 14.12 5.40
CA GLU A 200 -8.49 13.74 5.64
C GLU A 200 -9.06 12.89 4.50
N TYR A 201 -8.74 13.21 3.24
CA TYR A 201 -9.10 12.41 2.08
C TYR A 201 -8.57 10.97 2.21
N ARG A 202 -7.26 10.81 2.45
CA ARG A 202 -6.62 9.48 2.59
C ARG A 202 -7.25 8.66 3.72
N ALA A 203 -7.45 9.27 4.89
CA ALA A 203 -8.06 8.61 6.03
C ALA A 203 -9.50 8.14 5.72
N LYS A 204 -10.28 8.98 5.02
CA LYS A 204 -11.69 8.69 4.69
C LYS A 204 -11.84 7.69 3.56
N ILE A 205 -10.89 7.61 2.62
CA ILE A 205 -10.89 6.59 1.57
C ILE A 205 -10.84 5.19 2.18
N LYS A 206 -9.96 4.96 3.17
CA LYS A 206 -9.87 3.66 3.88
C LYS A 206 -11.20 3.27 4.53
N GLU A 207 -11.90 4.23 5.14
CA GLU A 207 -13.22 4.02 5.75
C GLU A 207 -14.29 3.67 4.69
N VAL A 208 -14.34 4.42 3.59
CA VAL A 208 -15.30 4.21 2.49
C VAL A 208 -15.08 2.86 1.82
N VAL A 209 -13.83 2.49 1.53
CA VAL A 209 -13.48 1.18 0.97
C VAL A 209 -13.93 0.06 1.93
N GLY A 210 -13.74 0.23 3.24
CA GLY A 210 -14.26 -0.68 4.26
C GLY A 210 -15.77 -0.89 4.18
N PHE A 211 -16.57 0.18 4.06
CA PHE A 211 -18.02 0.06 3.92
C PHE A 211 -18.44 -0.63 2.62
N LEU A 212 -17.75 -0.34 1.52
CA LEU A 212 -18.03 -0.96 0.22
C LEU A 212 -17.73 -2.46 0.24
N ILE A 213 -16.58 -2.85 0.80
CA ILE A 213 -16.22 -4.26 0.98
C ILE A 213 -17.28 -4.92 1.85
N GLN A 214 -17.59 -4.38 3.04
CA GLN A 214 -18.60 -4.92 3.94
C GLN A 214 -19.96 -5.15 3.25
N ARG A 215 -20.36 -4.24 2.36
CA ARG A 215 -21.58 -4.39 1.58
C ARG A 215 -21.51 -5.54 0.59
N VAL A 216 -20.39 -5.74 -0.09
CA VAL A 216 -20.19 -6.85 -1.03
C VAL A 216 -20.07 -8.19 -0.29
N MET A 217 -19.53 -8.22 0.94
CA MET A 217 -19.37 -9.48 1.69
C MET A 217 -20.65 -9.93 2.39
N ASN A 218 -21.61 -9.04 2.64
CA ASN A 218 -22.81 -9.36 3.41
C ASN A 218 -24.07 -9.33 2.55
N PRO A 219 -24.67 -10.49 2.21
CA PRO A 219 -25.89 -10.56 1.40
C PRO A 219 -27.09 -9.78 1.98
N LEU A 220 -27.13 -9.54 3.29
CA LEU A 220 -28.18 -8.72 3.92
C LEU A 220 -28.08 -7.24 3.53
N LEU A 221 -26.91 -6.78 3.06
CA LEU A 221 -26.63 -5.40 2.69
C LEU A 221 -26.74 -5.14 1.18
N PHE A 222 -27.05 -6.18 0.38
CA PHE A 222 -27.18 -6.02 -1.07
C PHE A 222 -28.33 -5.06 -1.42
N GLU A 223 -29.47 -5.23 -0.74
CA GLU A 223 -30.65 -4.39 -0.95
C GLU A 223 -30.45 -2.97 -0.42
N ASN A 224 -30.84 -1.98 -1.22
CA ASN A 224 -30.75 -0.57 -0.81
C ASN A 224 -31.63 -0.27 0.42
N PHE A 225 -32.76 -0.97 0.56
CA PHE A 225 -33.66 -0.79 1.69
C PHE A 225 -33.01 -1.22 3.02
N THR A 226 -32.46 -2.44 3.08
CA THR A 226 -31.81 -2.95 4.29
C THR A 226 -30.54 -2.16 4.62
N TYR A 227 -29.75 -1.80 3.60
CA TYR A 227 -28.56 -0.97 3.76
C TYR A 227 -28.88 0.42 4.35
N LYS A 228 -30.04 0.99 4.01
CA LYS A 228 -30.54 2.24 4.59
C LYS A 228 -31.10 2.01 6.00
N LEU A 229 -31.95 1.02 6.18
CA LEU A 229 -32.62 0.70 7.45
C LEU A 229 -31.61 0.46 8.58
N LEU A 230 -30.52 -0.24 8.29
CA LEU A 230 -29.45 -0.54 9.25
C LEU A 230 -28.45 0.63 9.44
N GLY A 231 -28.68 1.79 8.82
CA GLY A 231 -27.87 3.00 9.01
C GLY A 231 -26.53 3.05 8.25
N PHE A 232 -26.14 2.00 7.53
CA PHE A 232 -24.90 1.98 6.76
C PHE A 232 -24.84 3.07 5.69
N ARG A 233 -25.99 3.37 5.07
CA ARG A 233 -26.06 4.46 4.09
C ARG A 233 -25.67 5.81 4.68
N ALA A 234 -26.19 6.16 5.86
CA ALA A 234 -25.91 7.44 6.50
C ALA A 234 -24.43 7.56 6.91
N ARG A 235 -23.81 6.46 7.37
CA ARG A 235 -22.37 6.40 7.68
C ARG A 235 -21.51 6.63 6.43
N LEU A 236 -21.84 5.92 5.34
CA LEU A 236 -21.17 6.10 4.04
C LEU A 236 -21.30 7.55 3.55
N ASP A 237 -22.51 8.12 3.55
CA ASP A 237 -22.72 9.51 3.10
C ASP A 237 -21.94 10.52 3.94
N LYS A 238 -21.80 10.29 5.26
CA LYS A 238 -20.96 11.13 6.13
C LYS A 238 -19.48 11.03 5.78
N ALA A 239 -18.97 9.83 5.52
CA ALA A 239 -17.57 9.62 5.14
C ALA A 239 -17.22 10.16 3.75
N LEU A 240 -18.21 10.23 2.83
CA LEU A 240 -18.03 10.76 1.48
C LEU A 240 -17.92 12.29 1.41
N LYS A 241 -18.45 13.03 2.39
CA LYS A 241 -18.41 14.51 2.40
C LYS A 241 -17.00 15.08 2.21
N PRO A 242 -15.99 14.74 3.04
CA PRO A 242 -14.64 15.27 2.89
C PRO A 242 -13.99 14.85 1.57
N ILE A 243 -14.26 13.62 1.11
CA ILE A 243 -13.77 13.12 -0.18
C ILE A 243 -14.30 13.98 -1.34
N HIS A 244 -15.61 14.21 -1.39
CA HIS A 244 -16.22 15.03 -2.44
C HIS A 244 -15.85 16.51 -2.33
N ALA A 245 -15.66 17.03 -1.12
CA ALA A 245 -15.18 18.39 -0.91
C ALA A 245 -13.77 18.57 -1.48
N PHE A 246 -12.87 17.61 -1.21
CA PHE A 246 -11.51 17.61 -1.74
C PHE A 246 -11.48 17.60 -3.27
N THR A 247 -12.20 16.66 -3.91
CA THR A 247 -12.25 16.59 -5.38
C THR A 247 -12.91 17.81 -6.02
N SER A 248 -13.93 18.39 -5.38
CA SER A 248 -14.56 19.62 -5.87
C SER A 248 -13.62 20.82 -5.78
N ASN A 249 -12.78 20.89 -4.73
CA ASN A 249 -11.77 21.92 -4.59
C ASN A 249 -10.71 21.82 -5.70
N ILE A 250 -10.21 20.61 -5.99
CA ILE A 250 -9.27 20.37 -7.12
C ILE A 250 -9.88 20.84 -8.45
N ILE A 251 -11.14 20.46 -8.74
CA ILE A 251 -11.83 20.88 -9.96
C ILE A 251 -11.93 22.40 -10.04
N LYS A 252 -12.30 23.05 -8.93
CA LYS A 252 -12.44 24.51 -8.87
C LYS A 252 -11.11 25.21 -9.16
N GLN A 253 -10.05 24.84 -8.45
CA GLN A 253 -8.72 25.43 -8.63
C GLN A 253 -8.22 25.27 -10.06
N ARG A 254 -8.32 24.05 -10.62
CA ARG A 254 -7.85 23.81 -11.99
C ARG A 254 -8.70 24.55 -13.02
N ARG A 255 -10.01 24.66 -12.81
CA ARG A 255 -10.91 25.40 -13.70
C ARG A 255 -10.58 26.89 -13.75
N GLU A 256 -10.28 27.51 -12.62
CA GLU A 256 -9.86 28.91 -12.55
C GLU A 256 -8.56 29.14 -13.34
N LEU A 257 -7.57 28.25 -13.19
CA LEU A 257 -6.31 28.28 -13.94
C LEU A 257 -6.52 28.05 -15.44
N PHE A 258 -7.38 27.10 -15.81
CA PHE A 258 -7.70 26.80 -17.20
C PHE A 258 -8.30 28.03 -17.91
N HIS A 259 -9.28 28.69 -17.30
CA HIS A 259 -9.88 29.89 -17.88
C HIS A 259 -8.93 31.09 -17.95
N ALA A 260 -7.96 31.19 -17.03
CA ALA A 260 -6.97 32.26 -17.06
C ALA A 260 -5.92 32.07 -18.16
N ASN A 261 -5.51 30.82 -18.42
CA ASN A 261 -4.35 30.51 -19.25
C ASN A 261 -4.69 30.03 -20.66
N VAL A 262 -5.84 29.37 -20.85
CA VAL A 262 -6.22 28.79 -22.15
C VAL A 262 -7.06 29.78 -22.93
N LYS A 263 -6.48 30.30 -24.03
CA LYS A 263 -7.16 31.23 -24.95
C LYS A 263 -7.76 30.53 -26.17
N ASN A 264 -7.18 29.41 -26.61
CA ASN A 264 -7.67 28.65 -27.76
C ASN A 264 -7.93 27.18 -27.39
N LEU A 265 -9.17 26.72 -27.59
CA LEU A 265 -9.56 25.33 -27.34
C LEU A 265 -8.99 24.36 -28.38
N ASP A 266 -8.52 24.84 -29.52
CA ASP A 266 -7.90 24.00 -30.57
C ASP A 266 -6.55 23.41 -30.11
N GLU A 267 -5.93 23.97 -29.07
CA GLU A 267 -4.75 23.40 -28.41
C GLU A 267 -5.04 22.01 -27.81
N PHE A 268 -6.31 21.72 -27.48
CA PHE A 268 -6.79 20.45 -26.94
C PHE A 268 -7.49 19.59 -27.99
N SER A 269 -7.20 19.80 -29.28
CA SER A 269 -7.58 18.85 -30.33
C SER A 269 -6.69 17.60 -30.27
N GLU A 270 -7.15 16.47 -30.79
CA GLU A 270 -6.36 15.22 -30.78
C GLU A 270 -4.99 15.40 -31.46
N GLU A 271 -4.88 16.26 -32.47
CA GLU A 271 -3.60 16.52 -33.15
C GLU A 271 -2.70 17.43 -32.31
N ASN A 272 -3.21 18.55 -31.78
CA ASN A 272 -2.39 19.57 -31.13
C ASN A 272 -1.98 19.23 -29.69
N ILE A 273 -2.74 18.38 -28.99
CA ILE A 273 -2.48 18.00 -27.59
C ILE A 273 -1.10 17.33 -27.42
N TYR A 274 -0.59 16.71 -28.49
CA TYR A 274 0.70 16.03 -28.52
C TYR A 274 1.88 16.96 -28.82
N PHE A 275 1.67 18.03 -29.58
CA PHE A 275 2.75 18.91 -30.06
C PHE A 275 2.91 20.21 -29.27
N ASN A 276 1.99 20.53 -28.36
CA ASN A 276 2.14 21.71 -27.51
C ASN A 276 3.25 21.45 -26.46
N THR A 277 4.40 22.10 -26.63
CA THR A 277 5.65 21.86 -25.87
C THR A 277 5.80 22.73 -24.62
N ASN A 278 5.00 23.78 -24.44
CA ASN A 278 5.33 24.84 -23.48
C ASN A 278 4.59 24.77 -22.13
N GLN A 279 3.76 23.76 -21.87
CA GLN A 279 3.03 23.62 -20.59
C GLN A 279 2.94 22.17 -20.09
N ARG A 280 3.00 21.98 -18.76
CA ARG A 280 2.71 20.71 -18.08
C ARG A 280 1.27 20.31 -18.40
N TYR A 281 1.10 19.15 -19.02
CA TYR A 281 -0.20 18.61 -19.39
C TYR A 281 -0.96 18.09 -18.17
N ALA A 282 -2.27 18.36 -18.08
CA ALA A 282 -3.16 17.74 -17.10
C ALA A 282 -4.36 17.08 -17.78
N LEU A 283 -4.68 15.85 -17.37
CA LEU A 283 -5.90 15.13 -17.77
C LEU A 283 -7.16 15.98 -17.55
N LEU A 284 -7.20 16.72 -16.43
CA LEU A 284 -8.33 17.57 -16.08
C LEU A 284 -8.58 18.69 -17.11
N ASP A 285 -7.55 19.19 -17.79
CA ASP A 285 -7.72 20.18 -18.86
C ASP A 285 -8.47 19.60 -20.07
N THR A 286 -8.24 18.32 -20.36
CA THR A 286 -8.97 17.62 -21.45
C THR A 286 -10.45 17.50 -21.13
N LEU A 287 -10.78 17.27 -19.85
CA LEU A 287 -12.17 17.26 -19.38
C LEU A 287 -12.80 18.66 -19.43
N LEU A 288 -12.07 19.71 -19.04
CA LEU A 288 -12.54 21.10 -19.11
C LEU A 288 -12.72 21.57 -20.56
N ALA A 289 -11.81 21.23 -21.46
CA ALA A 289 -11.95 21.50 -22.90
C ALA A 289 -13.16 20.76 -23.50
N SER A 290 -13.39 19.51 -23.08
CA SER A 290 -14.57 18.74 -23.50
C SER A 290 -15.87 19.35 -22.96
N GLU A 291 -15.85 19.96 -21.77
CA GLU A 291 -16.99 20.68 -21.22
C GLU A 291 -17.30 21.94 -22.01
N ALA A 292 -16.27 22.71 -22.39
CA ALA A 292 -16.43 23.87 -23.27
C ALA A 292 -17.02 23.50 -24.65
N ARG A 293 -16.79 22.26 -25.10
CA ARG A 293 -17.39 21.67 -26.31
C ARG A 293 -18.76 21.01 -26.07
N ASN A 294 -19.35 21.13 -24.89
CA ASN A 294 -20.62 20.50 -24.48
C ASN A 294 -20.64 18.96 -24.57
N GLN A 295 -19.48 18.30 -24.49
CA GLN A 295 -19.36 16.83 -24.56
C GLN A 295 -19.46 16.18 -23.17
N ILE A 296 -19.21 16.95 -22.12
CA ILE A 296 -19.30 16.54 -20.72
C ILE A 296 -19.84 17.72 -19.90
N ASN A 297 -20.58 17.44 -18.84
CA ASN A 297 -21.03 18.48 -17.90
C ASN A 297 -20.25 18.39 -16.59
N GLU A 298 -20.43 19.38 -15.72
CA GLU A 298 -19.77 19.46 -14.40
C GLU A 298 -19.88 18.15 -13.60
N LYS A 299 -21.08 17.55 -13.56
CA LYS A 299 -21.30 16.25 -12.90
C LYS A 299 -20.41 15.17 -13.51
N GLY A 300 -20.32 15.11 -14.83
CA GLY A 300 -19.46 14.20 -15.57
C GLY A 300 -17.98 14.41 -15.27
N ILE A 301 -17.51 15.66 -15.16
CA ILE A 301 -16.13 15.94 -14.75
C ILE A 301 -15.87 15.38 -13.36
N ARG A 302 -16.77 15.62 -12.41
CA ARG A 302 -16.64 15.09 -11.04
C ARG A 302 -16.63 13.56 -11.02
N GLU A 303 -17.44 12.91 -11.87
CA GLU A 303 -17.44 11.44 -12.03
C GLU A 303 -16.05 10.91 -12.42
N GLU A 304 -15.41 11.55 -13.40
CA GLU A 304 -14.08 11.13 -13.86
C GLU A 304 -12.98 11.51 -12.86
N VAL A 305 -13.00 12.72 -12.30
CA VAL A 305 -12.02 13.14 -11.27
C VAL A 305 -12.07 12.21 -10.06
N ASN A 306 -13.25 11.90 -9.52
CA ASN A 306 -13.37 10.95 -8.41
C ASN A 306 -12.80 9.57 -8.80
N THR A 307 -13.06 9.12 -10.03
CA THR A 307 -12.59 7.83 -10.54
C THR A 307 -11.06 7.79 -10.65
N PHE A 308 -10.43 8.78 -11.28
CA PHE A 308 -8.98 8.81 -11.47
C PHE A 308 -8.22 9.07 -10.18
N MET A 309 -8.74 9.95 -9.31
CA MET A 309 -8.16 10.19 -8.00
C MET A 309 -8.12 8.91 -7.18
N PHE A 310 -9.25 8.19 -7.07
CA PHE A 310 -9.29 6.92 -6.35
C PHE A 310 -8.42 5.84 -7.00
N ARG A 311 -8.63 5.58 -8.29
CA ARG A 311 -7.99 4.45 -8.99
C ARG A 311 -6.49 4.66 -9.24
N GLY A 312 -6.05 5.90 -9.39
CA GLY A 312 -4.67 6.24 -9.72
C GLY A 312 -3.70 6.14 -8.55
N HIS A 313 -4.17 6.30 -7.31
CA HIS A 313 -3.32 6.25 -6.11
C HIS A 313 -3.43 4.92 -5.36
N ASP A 314 -4.64 4.46 -5.02
CA ASP A 314 -4.82 3.35 -4.08
C ASP A 314 -4.19 2.05 -4.60
N THR A 315 -4.33 1.78 -5.91
CA THR A 315 -3.79 0.55 -6.50
C THR A 315 -2.32 0.60 -6.87
N THR A 316 -1.78 1.78 -7.17
CA THR A 316 -0.34 1.95 -7.37
C THR A 316 0.39 1.89 -6.04
N ALA A 317 -0.19 2.43 -4.96
CA ALA A 317 0.35 2.32 -3.60
C ALA A 317 0.43 0.85 -3.13
N SER A 318 -0.60 0.05 -3.42
CA SER A 318 -0.59 -1.38 -3.12
C SER A 318 0.49 -2.13 -3.90
N ALA A 319 0.57 -1.91 -5.22
CA ALA A 319 1.60 -2.54 -6.05
C ALA A 319 3.00 -2.17 -5.58
N PHE A 320 3.22 -0.89 -5.31
CA PHE A 320 4.46 -0.38 -4.74
C PHE A 320 4.85 -1.12 -3.46
N THR A 321 3.93 -1.22 -2.51
CA THR A 321 4.17 -1.90 -1.24
C THR A 321 4.63 -3.35 -1.45
N PHE A 322 3.97 -4.10 -2.34
CA PHE A 322 4.32 -5.50 -2.59
C PHE A 322 5.61 -5.67 -3.40
N VAL A 323 5.92 -4.77 -4.33
CA VAL A 323 7.20 -4.80 -5.05
C VAL A 323 8.35 -4.61 -4.07
N PHE A 324 8.26 -3.61 -3.19
CA PHE A 324 9.28 -3.37 -2.16
C PHE A 324 9.43 -4.54 -1.21
N LEU A 325 8.32 -5.14 -0.78
CA LEU A 325 8.35 -6.33 0.06
C LEU A 325 9.09 -7.49 -0.62
N LEU A 326 8.73 -7.81 -1.87
CA LEU A 326 9.35 -8.91 -2.61
C LEU A 326 10.82 -8.67 -2.89
N VAL A 327 11.20 -7.45 -3.26
CA VAL A 327 12.61 -7.10 -3.47
C VAL A 327 13.41 -7.22 -2.17
N ALA A 328 12.85 -6.78 -1.03
CA ALA A 328 13.49 -6.92 0.27
C ALA A 328 13.66 -8.40 0.70
N GLU A 329 12.74 -9.28 0.29
CA GLU A 329 12.81 -10.73 0.57
C GLU A 329 13.76 -11.50 -0.38
N HIS A 330 14.17 -10.91 -1.52
CA HIS A 330 15.00 -11.54 -2.54
C HIS A 330 16.25 -10.69 -2.86
N PRO A 331 17.32 -10.76 -2.03
CA PRO A 331 18.51 -9.93 -2.18
C PRO A 331 19.26 -10.10 -3.50
N ASP A 332 19.18 -11.28 -4.12
CA ASP A 332 19.72 -11.58 -5.45
C ASP A 332 18.98 -10.80 -6.54
N VAL A 333 17.66 -10.75 -6.47
CA VAL A 333 16.83 -9.94 -7.37
C VAL A 333 17.09 -8.46 -7.14
N GLN A 334 17.20 -8.02 -5.89
CA GLN A 334 17.58 -6.66 -5.55
C GLN A 334 18.92 -6.28 -6.20
N GLN A 335 19.96 -7.10 -6.04
CA GLN A 335 21.27 -6.83 -6.63
C GLN A 335 21.23 -6.79 -8.16
N ALA A 336 20.51 -7.70 -8.81
CA ALA A 336 20.37 -7.70 -10.26
C ALA A 336 19.66 -6.44 -10.79
N LEU A 337 18.70 -5.88 -10.03
CA LEU A 337 18.07 -4.60 -10.36
C LEU A 337 19.08 -3.45 -10.24
N VAL A 338 19.94 -3.44 -9.21
CA VAL A 338 21.05 -2.46 -9.09
C VAL A 338 21.91 -2.49 -10.34
N ASP A 339 22.36 -3.69 -10.70
CA ASP A 339 23.35 -3.89 -11.73
C ASP A 339 22.78 -3.45 -13.09
N GLU A 340 21.49 -3.72 -13.33
CA GLU A 340 20.76 -3.24 -14.50
C GLU A 340 20.70 -1.70 -14.55
N ILE A 341 20.28 -1.07 -13.46
CA ILE A 341 20.19 0.39 -13.35
C ILE A 341 21.55 1.04 -13.59
N LEU A 342 22.62 0.54 -12.95
CA LEU A 342 23.98 1.05 -13.10
C LEU A 342 24.49 0.88 -14.53
N THR A 343 24.19 -0.26 -15.15
CA THR A 343 24.56 -0.53 -16.55
C THR A 343 23.89 0.48 -17.48
N VAL A 344 22.58 0.67 -17.36
CA VAL A 344 21.84 1.68 -18.15
C VAL A 344 22.41 3.07 -17.87
N ASN A 345 22.64 3.44 -16.60
CA ASN A 345 23.15 4.77 -16.27
C ASN A 345 24.55 5.04 -16.83
N SER A 346 25.45 4.07 -16.76
CA SER A 346 26.83 4.17 -17.26
C SER A 346 26.91 4.25 -18.80
N SER A 347 25.89 3.77 -19.50
CA SER A 347 25.81 3.84 -20.96
C SER A 347 25.35 5.20 -21.51
N ARG A 348 24.95 6.12 -20.62
CA ARG A 348 24.41 7.44 -20.96
C ARG A 348 25.52 8.46 -21.14
N LEU A 349 25.27 9.45 -22.00
CA LEU A 349 26.19 10.57 -22.25
C LEU A 349 26.34 11.50 -21.05
N ASP A 350 25.27 11.70 -20.28
CA ASP A 350 25.25 12.45 -19.03
C ASP A 350 24.62 11.60 -17.91
N PRO A 351 25.44 10.94 -17.07
CA PRO A 351 24.95 10.13 -15.95
C PRO A 351 24.25 10.93 -14.83
N LEU A 352 24.38 12.26 -14.82
CA LEU A 352 23.71 13.15 -13.85
C LEU A 352 22.35 13.65 -14.35
N ALA A 353 22.06 13.50 -15.65
CA ALA A 353 20.75 13.85 -16.20
C ALA A 353 19.66 12.88 -15.71
N GLN A 354 18.42 13.35 -15.66
CA GLN A 354 17.25 12.52 -15.36
C GLN A 354 17.03 11.43 -16.41
N PHE A 355 16.54 10.27 -15.99
CA PHE A 355 16.20 9.17 -16.90
C PHE A 355 15.11 9.59 -17.89
N THR A 356 15.38 9.32 -19.16
CA THR A 356 14.44 9.54 -20.26
C THR A 356 13.52 8.34 -20.44
N VAL A 357 12.46 8.48 -21.24
CA VAL A 357 11.59 7.35 -21.63
C VAL A 357 12.39 6.20 -22.26
N LYS A 358 13.44 6.53 -23.01
CA LYS A 358 14.31 5.51 -23.63
C LYS A 358 15.07 4.72 -22.56
N ASP A 359 15.63 5.40 -21.56
CA ASP A 359 16.37 4.75 -20.47
C ASP A 359 15.49 3.76 -19.73
N TYR A 360 14.24 4.17 -19.45
CA TYR A 360 13.25 3.28 -18.85
C TYR A 360 12.90 2.07 -19.68
N ASN A 361 12.85 2.16 -21.02
CA ASN A 361 12.57 1.01 -21.87
C ASN A 361 13.70 -0.03 -21.86
N GLU A 362 14.91 0.32 -21.43
CA GLU A 362 16.04 -0.60 -21.35
C GLU A 362 16.10 -1.40 -20.03
N LEU A 363 15.28 -1.08 -19.04
CA LEU A 363 15.27 -1.71 -17.70
C LEU A 363 14.47 -3.04 -17.67
N ARG A 364 14.77 -3.90 -18.65
CA ARG A 364 13.96 -5.08 -19.00
C ARG A 364 13.82 -6.10 -17.88
N TYR A 365 14.83 -6.29 -17.04
CA TYR A 365 14.76 -7.17 -15.88
C TYR A 365 13.81 -6.62 -14.84
N MET A 366 13.83 -5.31 -14.63
CA MET A 366 12.86 -4.67 -13.76
C MET A 366 11.41 -4.78 -14.24
N ASP A 367 11.18 -4.68 -15.55
CA ASP A 367 9.88 -5.00 -16.13
C ASP A 367 9.39 -6.38 -15.70
N ARG A 368 10.28 -7.38 -15.80
CA ARG A 368 9.99 -8.76 -15.43
C ARG A 368 9.70 -8.91 -13.94
N VAL A 369 10.49 -8.26 -13.08
CA VAL A 369 10.30 -8.25 -11.61
C VAL A 369 8.92 -7.72 -11.24
N ILE A 370 8.50 -6.61 -11.85
CA ILE A 370 7.23 -5.98 -11.50
C ILE A 370 6.06 -6.75 -12.09
N LYS A 371 6.22 -7.32 -13.30
CA LYS A 371 5.23 -8.24 -13.84
C LYS A 371 5.04 -9.47 -12.93
N GLU A 372 6.12 -10.03 -12.41
CA GLU A 372 6.05 -11.16 -11.47
C GLU A 372 5.45 -10.75 -10.12
N CYS A 373 5.75 -9.55 -9.62
CA CYS A 373 5.07 -9.03 -8.44
C CYS A 373 3.56 -8.88 -8.68
N LEU A 374 3.13 -8.30 -9.80
CA LEU A 374 1.71 -8.13 -10.13
C LEU A 374 1.01 -9.46 -10.43
N ARG A 375 1.77 -10.50 -10.82
CA ARG A 375 1.26 -11.87 -10.90
C ARG A 375 0.92 -12.41 -9.51
N LEU A 376 1.87 -12.35 -8.57
CA LEU A 376 1.70 -12.87 -7.21
C LEU A 376 0.75 -12.02 -6.36
N TYR A 377 0.85 -10.69 -6.44
CA TYR A 377 0.12 -9.72 -5.64
C TYR A 377 -0.59 -8.69 -6.53
N PRO A 378 -1.61 -9.11 -7.31
CA PRO A 378 -2.39 -8.17 -8.13
C PRO A 378 -3.18 -7.22 -7.23
N PRO A 379 -3.03 -5.88 -7.37
CA PRO A 379 -3.79 -4.91 -6.57
C PRO A 379 -5.31 -5.05 -6.71
N VAL A 380 -5.77 -5.58 -7.85
CA VAL A 380 -7.18 -5.91 -8.10
C VAL A 380 -7.29 -7.43 -8.27
N PRO A 381 -7.66 -8.18 -7.22
CA PRO A 381 -7.63 -9.65 -7.25
C PRO A 381 -8.81 -10.28 -7.99
N PHE A 382 -9.86 -9.52 -8.30
CA PHE A 382 -10.98 -9.98 -9.12
C PHE A 382 -11.68 -8.83 -9.86
N ILE A 383 -12.33 -9.14 -10.97
CA ILE A 383 -13.20 -8.22 -11.72
C ILE A 383 -14.49 -8.93 -12.13
N GLY A 384 -15.59 -8.19 -12.25
CA GLY A 384 -16.91 -8.75 -12.56
C GLY A 384 -17.60 -8.14 -13.78
N ARG A 385 -18.35 -8.97 -14.49
CA ARG A 385 -19.16 -8.63 -15.68
C ARG A 385 -20.59 -9.08 -15.53
N MET A 386 -21.50 -8.33 -16.17
CA MET A 386 -22.86 -8.79 -16.45
C MET A 386 -22.89 -9.54 -17.79
N ILE A 387 -23.63 -10.64 -17.82
CA ILE A 387 -23.91 -11.40 -19.03
C ILE A 387 -25.22 -10.89 -19.63
N ASN A 388 -25.10 -9.98 -20.60
CA ASN A 388 -26.25 -9.27 -21.18
C ASN A 388 -26.95 -10.04 -22.30
N GLU A 389 -26.31 -11.09 -22.82
CA GLU A 389 -26.85 -12.01 -23.82
C GLU A 389 -26.38 -13.43 -23.51
N ASP A 390 -27.18 -14.41 -23.93
CA ASP A 390 -26.82 -15.82 -23.86
C ASP A 390 -25.43 -16.07 -24.45
N SER A 391 -24.55 -16.68 -23.67
CA SER A 391 -23.11 -16.77 -23.94
C SER A 391 -22.58 -18.18 -23.64
N TRP A 392 -21.37 -18.46 -24.13
CA TRP A 392 -20.71 -19.76 -23.98
C TRP A 392 -19.27 -19.57 -23.53
N PHE A 393 -18.87 -20.24 -22.45
CA PHE A 393 -17.48 -20.32 -22.01
C PHE A 393 -16.97 -21.74 -22.24
N GLY A 394 -16.23 -21.94 -23.32
CA GLY A 394 -15.94 -23.27 -23.83
C GLY A 394 -17.23 -23.96 -24.30
N ASP A 395 -17.48 -25.15 -23.80
CA ASP A 395 -18.67 -25.96 -24.05
C ASP A 395 -19.82 -25.69 -23.06
N ARG A 396 -19.62 -24.78 -22.10
CA ARG A 396 -20.60 -24.50 -21.04
C ARG A 396 -21.47 -23.28 -21.35
N PHE A 397 -22.78 -23.48 -21.34
CA PHE A 397 -23.76 -22.42 -21.56
C PHE A 397 -23.94 -21.52 -20.34
N ILE A 398 -23.99 -20.21 -20.57
CA ILE A 398 -24.24 -19.19 -19.55
C ILE A 398 -25.40 -18.31 -20.03
N PRO A 399 -26.55 -18.33 -19.33
CA PRO A 399 -27.70 -17.57 -19.75
C PRO A 399 -27.52 -16.07 -19.47
N LYS A 400 -28.23 -15.27 -20.25
CA LYS A 400 -28.47 -13.85 -19.97
C LYS A 400 -28.90 -13.62 -18.52
N ASP A 401 -28.56 -12.45 -18.00
CA ASP A 401 -28.80 -11.98 -16.63
C ASP A 401 -27.98 -12.71 -15.55
N SER A 402 -26.99 -13.51 -15.98
CA SER A 402 -25.94 -14.05 -15.12
C SER A 402 -24.83 -13.02 -14.87
N MET A 403 -23.97 -13.33 -13.90
CA MET A 403 -22.72 -12.63 -13.66
C MET A 403 -21.53 -13.55 -13.91
N ALA A 404 -20.43 -12.98 -14.37
CA ALA A 404 -19.15 -13.68 -14.46
C ALA A 404 -18.05 -12.85 -13.80
N ASN A 405 -17.32 -13.47 -12.89
CA ASN A 405 -16.14 -12.92 -12.24
C ASN A 405 -14.91 -13.58 -12.85
N VAL A 406 -13.87 -12.80 -13.13
CA VAL A 406 -12.51 -13.29 -13.34
C VAL A 406 -11.80 -13.19 -12.00
N LEU A 407 -11.43 -14.33 -11.41
CA LEU A 407 -10.63 -14.35 -10.19
C LEU A 407 -9.15 -14.26 -10.56
N ILE A 408 -8.66 -13.04 -10.76
CA ILE A 408 -7.30 -12.73 -11.23
C ILE A 408 -6.25 -13.38 -10.32
N TRP A 409 -6.45 -13.37 -9.00
CA TRP A 409 -5.55 -14.03 -8.04
C TRP A 409 -5.33 -15.52 -8.36
N ASP A 410 -6.43 -16.24 -8.60
CA ASP A 410 -6.43 -17.68 -8.85
C ASP A 410 -5.95 -17.99 -10.28
N LEU A 411 -6.35 -17.17 -11.25
CA LEU A 411 -5.92 -17.24 -12.64
C LEU A 411 -4.39 -17.09 -12.78
N HIS A 412 -3.80 -16.13 -12.07
CA HIS A 412 -2.35 -15.89 -12.04
C HIS A 412 -1.55 -17.00 -11.33
N ARG A 413 -2.24 -17.97 -10.73
CA ARG A 413 -1.68 -19.13 -10.05
C ARG A 413 -2.07 -20.45 -10.71
N ASP A 414 -2.59 -20.41 -11.94
CA ASP A 414 -2.86 -21.62 -12.71
C ASP A 414 -1.53 -22.33 -13.03
N PRO A 415 -1.25 -23.53 -12.48
CA PRO A 415 -0.01 -24.24 -12.73
C PRO A 415 0.19 -24.63 -14.20
N LYS A 416 -0.87 -24.64 -15.02
CA LYS A 416 -0.77 -24.87 -16.47
C LYS A 416 -0.16 -23.68 -17.21
N GLN A 417 -0.27 -22.48 -16.64
CA GLN A 417 0.25 -21.23 -17.24
C GLN A 417 1.50 -20.72 -16.49
N PHE A 418 1.63 -21.06 -15.21
CA PHE A 418 2.72 -20.68 -14.32
C PHE A 418 3.15 -21.88 -13.45
N PRO A 419 4.09 -22.72 -13.94
CA PRO A 419 4.63 -23.84 -13.16
C PRO A 419 5.22 -23.36 -11.81
N ASP A 420 5.04 -24.12 -10.72
CA ASP A 420 5.41 -23.68 -9.36
C ASP A 420 4.84 -22.29 -9.00
N PRO A 421 3.51 -22.11 -9.01
CA PRO A 421 2.87 -20.80 -9.09
C PRO A 421 3.14 -19.85 -7.91
N GLU A 422 3.55 -20.36 -6.74
CA GLU A 422 3.86 -19.51 -5.57
C GLU A 422 5.32 -19.02 -5.53
N ARG A 423 6.21 -19.61 -6.35
CA ARG A 423 7.60 -19.16 -6.42
C ARG A 423 7.68 -17.84 -7.20
N PHE A 424 8.32 -16.85 -6.59
CA PHE A 424 8.71 -15.59 -7.23
C PHE A 424 9.84 -15.87 -8.24
N ASP A 425 9.55 -15.67 -9.52
CA ASP A 425 10.49 -15.90 -10.61
C ASP A 425 10.28 -14.88 -11.75
N PRO A 426 11.11 -13.83 -11.83
CA PRO A 426 11.04 -12.85 -12.91
C PRO A 426 11.20 -13.45 -14.31
N ASP A 427 11.94 -14.55 -14.47
CA ASP A 427 12.24 -15.14 -15.78
C ASP A 427 11.01 -15.80 -16.43
N ARG A 428 9.91 -15.95 -15.69
CA ARG A 428 8.58 -16.23 -16.27
C ARG A 428 8.15 -15.22 -17.33
N PHE A 429 8.68 -14.00 -17.28
CA PHE A 429 8.36 -12.93 -18.23
C PHE A 429 9.46 -12.73 -19.27
N LEU A 430 10.38 -13.69 -19.44
CA LEU A 430 11.22 -13.76 -20.63
C LEU A 430 10.35 -13.84 -21.90
N PRO A 431 10.75 -13.20 -23.02
CA PRO A 431 9.97 -13.17 -24.25
C PRO A 431 9.49 -14.54 -24.74
N GLU A 432 10.38 -15.54 -24.72
CA GLU A 432 10.11 -16.92 -25.11
C GLU A 432 9.04 -17.61 -24.24
N ASN A 433 8.99 -17.28 -22.94
CA ASN A 433 8.02 -17.82 -22.01
C ASN A 433 6.66 -17.12 -22.16
N VAL A 434 6.66 -15.83 -22.50
CA VAL A 434 5.45 -15.05 -22.75
C VAL A 434 4.78 -15.47 -24.05
N GLU A 435 5.54 -15.72 -25.11
CA GLU A 435 5.03 -16.12 -26.43
C GLU A 435 4.24 -17.44 -26.37
N GLN A 436 4.64 -18.37 -25.52
CA GLN A 436 3.97 -19.67 -25.34
C GLN A 436 2.75 -19.60 -24.41
N ARG A 437 2.56 -18.50 -23.66
CA ARG A 437 1.51 -18.36 -22.67
C ARG A 437 0.20 -17.90 -23.32
N ASN A 438 -0.95 -18.35 -22.79
CA ASN A 438 -2.22 -17.79 -23.24
C ASN A 438 -2.26 -16.27 -22.92
N PRO A 439 -2.61 -15.39 -23.87
CA PRO A 439 -2.61 -13.93 -23.67
C PRO A 439 -3.51 -13.43 -22.54
N TYR A 440 -4.53 -14.22 -22.15
CA TYR A 440 -5.47 -13.93 -21.09
C TYR A 440 -5.14 -14.63 -19.76
N ALA A 441 -4.00 -15.32 -19.65
CA ALA A 441 -3.54 -15.91 -18.40
C ALA A 441 -2.90 -14.88 -17.45
N TYR A 442 -2.41 -13.76 -17.97
CA TYR A 442 -1.83 -12.66 -17.20
C TYR A 442 -2.58 -11.37 -17.49
N VAL A 443 -3.48 -10.97 -16.59
CA VAL A 443 -4.40 -9.83 -16.77
C VAL A 443 -4.46 -8.91 -15.53
N PRO A 444 -3.33 -8.48 -14.95
CA PRO A 444 -3.34 -7.57 -13.78
C PRO A 444 -4.03 -6.23 -14.08
N PHE A 445 -4.05 -5.82 -15.35
CA PHE A 445 -4.70 -4.61 -15.84
C PHE A 445 -6.00 -4.88 -16.60
N SER A 446 -6.59 -6.08 -16.45
CA SER A 446 -7.66 -6.61 -17.31
C SER A 446 -7.22 -6.67 -18.80
N ALA A 447 -8.10 -7.16 -19.67
CA ALA A 447 -7.88 -7.20 -21.11
C ALA A 447 -9.13 -6.75 -21.89
N GLY A 448 -8.96 -6.59 -23.21
CA GLY A 448 -10.01 -6.22 -24.16
C GLY A 448 -10.54 -4.79 -24.00
N PRO A 449 -11.78 -4.50 -24.48
CA PRO A 449 -12.30 -3.14 -24.60
C PRO A 449 -12.34 -2.35 -23.28
N ARG A 450 -12.44 -3.07 -22.16
CA ARG A 450 -12.57 -2.51 -20.81
C ARG A 450 -11.31 -2.74 -19.96
N ASN A 451 -10.16 -2.88 -20.62
CA ASN A 451 -8.84 -2.89 -19.96
C ASN A 451 -8.56 -1.56 -19.25
N CYS A 452 -7.55 -1.56 -18.37
CA CYS A 452 -7.06 -0.34 -17.74
C CYS A 452 -6.65 0.68 -18.80
N ILE A 453 -7.13 1.92 -18.69
CA ILE A 453 -6.88 2.95 -19.70
C ILE A 453 -5.39 3.28 -19.84
N VAL A 454 -4.64 3.20 -18.74
CA VAL A 454 -3.20 3.49 -18.68
C VAL A 454 -2.38 2.38 -19.38
N SER A 455 -2.91 1.17 -19.51
CA SER A 455 -2.18 0.04 -20.14
C SER A 455 -2.18 0.08 -21.68
N VAL A 456 -3.08 0.84 -22.33
CA VAL A 456 -3.21 0.83 -23.80
C VAL A 456 -1.97 1.42 -24.49
N SER A 457 -1.29 2.39 -23.88
CA SER A 457 -0.06 2.98 -24.42
C SER A 457 1.16 2.06 -24.28
N SER A 458 1.18 1.18 -23.28
CA SER A 458 2.26 0.20 -23.04
C SER A 458 2.28 -0.97 -24.04
N GLN A 459 1.13 -1.37 -24.60
CA GLN A 459 1.08 -2.54 -25.49
C GLN A 459 1.52 -2.25 -26.93
N ARG A 460 1.58 -0.97 -27.34
CA ARG A 460 1.98 -0.58 -28.71
C ARG A 460 3.48 -0.27 -28.86
N SER A 461 4.18 -0.07 -27.75
CA SER A 461 5.64 0.09 -27.74
C SER A 461 6.19 -1.00 -26.83
N ILE A 462 7.18 -1.77 -27.27
CA ILE A 462 7.87 -2.77 -26.46
C ILE A 462 8.64 -2.03 -25.35
N GLY A 463 7.95 -1.57 -24.31
CA GLY A 463 8.45 -0.68 -23.28
C GLY A 463 7.72 -0.92 -21.97
N MET A 464 8.42 -0.68 -20.86
CA MET A 464 7.96 -0.93 -19.50
C MET A 464 6.72 -0.12 -19.12
N ASP A 465 5.86 -0.71 -18.29
CA ASP A 465 4.73 -0.01 -17.69
C ASP A 465 5.20 1.15 -16.78
N TYR A 466 4.47 2.26 -16.73
CA TYR A 466 4.91 3.48 -16.02
C TYR A 466 5.01 3.35 -14.48
N LEU A 467 4.23 2.45 -13.91
CA LEU A 467 4.41 2.05 -12.51
C LEU A 467 5.78 1.38 -12.32
N THR A 468 6.21 0.65 -13.34
CA THR A 468 7.50 -0.02 -13.34
C THR A 468 8.65 0.97 -13.40
N ILE A 469 8.54 1.94 -14.29
CA ILE A 469 9.40 3.12 -14.40
C ILE A 469 9.57 3.84 -13.07
N PHE A 470 8.48 4.10 -12.36
CA PHE A 470 8.54 4.76 -11.07
C PHE A 470 9.27 3.92 -10.00
N LEU A 471 9.00 2.61 -9.96
CA LEU A 471 9.65 1.69 -9.02
C LEU A 471 11.16 1.55 -9.27
N VAL A 472 11.59 1.65 -10.54
CA VAL A 472 13.00 1.73 -10.93
C VAL A 472 13.71 2.87 -10.25
N ILE A 473 13.18 4.08 -10.37
CA ILE A 473 13.83 5.30 -9.89
C ILE A 473 14.09 5.15 -8.40
N LEU A 474 13.08 4.71 -7.66
CA LEU A 474 13.19 4.59 -6.23
C LEU A 474 14.17 3.50 -5.80
N LEU A 475 14.16 2.34 -6.48
CA LEU A 475 15.13 1.28 -6.19
C LEU A 475 16.57 1.78 -6.45
N SER A 476 16.77 2.49 -7.57
CA SER A 476 18.06 3.08 -7.96
C SER A 476 18.63 3.98 -6.87
N LEU A 477 17.80 4.84 -6.30
CA LEU A 477 18.19 5.82 -5.28
C LEU A 477 18.55 5.13 -3.96
N LEU A 478 17.77 4.13 -3.53
CA LEU A 478 18.05 3.35 -2.32
C LEU A 478 19.33 2.52 -2.42
N LEU A 479 19.65 2.06 -3.63
CA LEU A 479 20.85 1.26 -3.89
C LEU A 479 22.12 2.12 -3.94
N LEU A 480 22.02 3.34 -4.46
CA LEU A 480 23.08 4.34 -4.35
C LEU A 480 23.35 4.71 -2.88
N TYR A 481 22.29 4.79 -2.06
CA TYR A 481 22.42 5.02 -0.62
C TYR A 481 23.11 3.85 0.11
N GLU A 482 22.80 2.59 -0.24
CA GLU A 482 23.52 1.44 0.33
C GLU A 482 25.02 1.45 -0.06
N LEU A 483 25.34 1.85 -1.29
CA LEU A 483 26.73 1.98 -1.74
C LEU A 483 27.48 3.06 -0.94
N TYR A 484 26.82 4.17 -0.65
CA TYR A 484 27.32 5.22 0.24
C TYR A 484 27.58 4.67 1.66
N LEU A 485 26.64 3.91 2.23
CA LEU A 485 26.81 3.30 3.55
C LEU A 485 28.00 2.32 3.60
N ARG A 486 28.22 1.50 2.56
CA ARG A 486 29.32 0.54 2.51
C ARG A 486 30.71 1.19 2.37
N THR A 487 30.80 2.39 1.79
CA THR A 487 32.05 3.16 1.72
C THR A 487 32.33 3.98 2.98
N SER A 488 31.34 4.12 3.87
CA SER A 488 31.46 4.88 5.10
C SER A 488 32.58 4.35 6.03
N PRO A 489 33.28 5.23 6.78
CA PRO A 489 34.28 4.81 7.75
C PRO A 489 33.72 3.90 8.85
N GLY A 490 32.48 4.10 9.29
CA GLY A 490 31.83 3.30 10.33
C GLY A 490 31.61 1.85 9.88
N TYR A 491 31.16 1.63 8.65
CA TYR A 491 30.99 0.28 8.09
C TYR A 491 32.33 -0.47 7.95
N ARG A 492 33.41 0.22 7.57
CA ARG A 492 34.76 -0.37 7.52
C ARG A 492 35.29 -0.72 8.90
N ALA A 493 35.06 0.13 9.90
CA ALA A 493 35.45 -0.11 11.27
C ALA A 493 34.64 -1.25 11.92
N ALA A 494 33.37 -1.42 11.54
CA ALA A 494 32.48 -2.46 12.07
C ALA A 494 33.05 -3.87 11.88
N LYS A 495 33.79 -4.11 10.78
CA LYS A 495 34.47 -5.40 10.52
C LYS A 495 35.49 -5.81 11.58
N GLN A 496 35.95 -4.88 12.42
CA GLN A 496 36.93 -5.13 13.47
C GLN A 496 36.30 -5.65 14.76
N PHE A 497 34.98 -5.58 14.88
CA PHE A 497 34.24 -6.02 16.06
C PHE A 497 33.30 -7.17 15.70
N PRO A 498 33.11 -8.17 16.57
CA PRO A 498 31.96 -9.05 16.49
C PRO A 498 30.68 -8.21 16.50
N SER A 499 29.78 -8.45 15.57
CA SER A 499 28.50 -7.76 15.51
C SER A 499 27.38 -8.75 15.20
N PRO A 500 26.12 -8.42 15.52
CA PRO A 500 24.98 -9.07 14.90
C PRO A 500 25.05 -8.92 13.38
N ARG A 501 24.25 -9.71 12.64
CA ARG A 501 24.18 -9.56 11.18
C ARG A 501 23.38 -8.29 10.88
N PRO A 502 24.01 -7.21 10.38
CA PRO A 502 23.29 -5.98 10.10
C PRO A 502 22.40 -6.18 8.88
N LEU A 503 21.19 -5.62 8.90
CA LEU A 503 20.33 -5.54 7.72
C LEU A 503 20.88 -4.48 6.75
N PRO A 504 20.73 -4.65 5.42
CA PRO A 504 20.99 -3.59 4.45
C PRO A 504 20.21 -2.33 4.82
N ILE A 505 20.82 -1.15 4.63
CA ILE A 505 20.24 0.19 4.91
C ILE A 505 20.06 0.51 6.41
N PHE A 506 19.52 -0.40 7.21
CA PHE A 506 19.12 -0.15 8.60
C PHE A 506 20.15 -0.57 9.66
N GLY A 507 21.16 -1.36 9.30
CA GLY A 507 22.15 -1.86 10.25
C GLY A 507 21.53 -2.80 11.31
N ASP A 508 21.94 -2.65 12.56
CA ASP A 508 21.48 -3.45 13.70
C ASP A 508 20.27 -2.83 14.44
N ILE A 509 19.67 -1.78 13.88
CA ILE A 509 18.65 -0.98 14.57
C ILE A 509 17.37 -1.76 14.90
N PHE A 510 17.05 -2.77 14.09
CA PHE A 510 15.88 -3.62 14.30
C PHE A 510 15.95 -4.41 15.61
N ILE A 511 17.15 -4.70 16.11
CA ILE A 511 17.34 -5.40 17.39
C ILE A 511 16.91 -4.51 18.57
N LEU A 512 16.92 -3.19 18.39
CA LEU A 512 16.57 -2.18 19.40
C LEU A 512 15.10 -1.71 19.29
N LEU A 513 14.47 -1.81 18.12
CA LEU A 513 13.17 -1.19 17.80
C LEU A 513 11.94 -1.82 18.48
N SER A 514 12.06 -3.00 19.10
CA SER A 514 10.92 -3.73 19.67
C SER A 514 11.01 -3.94 21.18
N ARG A 515 11.84 -3.18 21.89
CA ARG A 515 12.18 -3.45 23.30
C ARG A 515 11.98 -2.21 24.17
N ASP A 516 11.38 -2.39 25.33
CA ASP A 516 11.41 -1.38 26.39
C ASP A 516 12.86 -1.18 26.91
N LEU A 517 13.06 -0.17 27.77
CA LEU A 517 14.38 0.17 28.29
C LEU A 517 15.04 -1.01 29.02
N VAL A 518 14.30 -1.77 29.83
CA VAL A 518 14.81 -2.93 30.57
C VAL A 518 15.18 -4.06 29.62
N SER A 519 14.32 -4.33 28.64
CA SER A 519 14.53 -5.31 27.58
C SER A 519 15.75 -4.98 26.71
N THR A 520 16.07 -3.69 26.53
CA THR A 520 17.27 -3.21 25.83
C THR A 520 18.54 -3.47 26.63
N PHE A 521 18.53 -3.24 27.95
CA PHE A 521 19.64 -3.61 28.83
C PHE A 521 19.87 -5.13 28.87
N MET A 522 18.80 -5.91 28.91
CA MET A 522 18.90 -7.37 28.87
C MET A 522 19.48 -7.88 27.55
N LEU A 523 19.12 -7.26 26.43
CA LEU A 523 19.71 -7.55 25.12
C LEU A 523 21.21 -7.24 25.10
N ALA A 524 21.65 -6.09 25.63
CA ALA A 524 23.06 -5.77 25.70
C ALA A 524 23.85 -6.83 26.49
N ARG A 525 23.26 -7.33 27.58
CA ARG A 525 23.81 -8.47 28.34
C ARG A 525 23.84 -9.76 27.52
N GLU A 526 22.78 -10.06 26.78
CA GLU A 526 22.68 -11.24 25.92
C GLU A 526 23.74 -11.21 24.80
N LEU A 527 23.92 -10.07 24.13
CA LEU A 527 24.93 -9.88 23.10
C LEU A 527 26.36 -9.94 23.67
N ALA A 528 26.59 -9.34 24.84
CA ALA A 528 27.87 -9.45 25.55
C ALA A 528 28.20 -10.91 25.89
N GLN A 529 27.21 -11.69 26.34
CA GLN A 529 27.37 -13.11 26.62
C GLN A 529 27.56 -13.93 25.33
N ARG A 530 26.83 -13.61 24.27
CA ARG A 530 26.86 -14.31 22.99
C ARG A 530 28.20 -14.15 22.28
N PHE A 531 28.72 -12.95 22.21
CA PHE A 531 30.00 -12.68 21.54
C PHE A 531 31.20 -12.91 22.46
N ASN A 532 30.99 -12.90 23.77
CA ASN A 532 32.04 -13.03 24.80
C ASN A 532 33.22 -12.06 24.55
N ASP A 533 32.93 -10.94 23.91
CA ASP A 533 33.87 -9.91 23.54
C ASP A 533 33.11 -8.59 23.36
N SER A 534 33.85 -7.48 23.33
CA SER A 534 33.31 -6.19 22.97
C SER A 534 32.80 -6.23 21.55
N TYR A 535 31.58 -5.73 21.34
CA TYR A 535 30.84 -5.93 20.11
C TYR A 535 30.38 -4.60 19.51
N GLY A 536 30.31 -4.57 18.19
CA GLY A 536 29.82 -3.45 17.41
C GLY A 536 28.31 -3.56 17.14
N LEU A 537 27.64 -2.42 17.10
CA LEU A 537 26.30 -2.26 16.54
C LEU A 537 26.37 -1.15 15.48
N LEU A 538 26.01 -1.47 14.25
CA LEU A 538 25.97 -0.52 13.16
C LEU A 538 24.60 0.17 13.14
N LEU A 539 24.57 1.50 13.27
CA LEU A 539 23.34 2.30 13.13
C LEU A 539 23.55 3.34 12.02
N GLY A 540 22.92 3.12 10.86
CA GLY A 540 23.17 3.90 9.65
C GLY A 540 24.66 3.84 9.23
N SER A 541 25.31 4.99 9.07
CA SER A 541 26.76 5.09 8.80
C SER A 541 27.63 5.06 10.07
N GLY A 542 27.02 5.10 11.26
CA GLY A 542 27.70 5.16 12.56
C GLY A 542 27.93 3.78 13.18
N LEU A 543 29.08 3.58 13.81
CA LEU A 543 29.39 2.38 14.59
C LEU A 543 29.33 2.70 16.09
N ILE A 544 28.49 1.97 16.82
CA ILE A 544 28.48 1.96 18.28
C ILE A 544 29.29 0.74 18.75
N VAL A 545 30.34 0.98 19.53
CA VAL A 545 31.13 -0.10 20.15
C VAL A 545 30.74 -0.23 21.61
N ASN A 546 30.29 -1.41 22.01
CA ASN A 546 29.98 -1.76 23.39
C ASN A 546 31.22 -2.41 24.02
N ALA A 547 31.99 -1.63 24.77
CA ALA A 547 33.18 -2.10 25.46
C ALA A 547 32.82 -2.85 26.75
N ILE A 548 33.13 -4.14 26.81
CA ILE A 548 32.89 -4.99 28.00
C ILE A 548 34.18 -5.45 28.69
N ARG A 549 35.34 -5.25 28.05
CA ARG A 549 36.66 -5.61 28.62
C ARG A 549 37.26 -4.46 29.41
N ALA A 550 37.81 -4.78 30.59
CA ALA A 550 38.43 -3.80 31.49
C ALA A 550 39.50 -2.92 30.81
N LYS A 551 40.36 -3.52 29.98
CA LYS A 551 41.44 -2.81 29.26
C LYS A 551 40.90 -1.78 28.25
N GLU A 552 39.77 -2.08 27.61
CA GLU A 552 39.13 -1.17 26.66
C GLU A 552 38.36 -0.07 27.37
N SER A 553 37.64 -0.42 28.45
CA SER A 553 37.01 0.58 29.32
C SER A 553 38.05 1.53 29.92
N GLU A 554 39.22 1.03 30.34
CA GLU A 554 40.33 1.85 30.83
C GLU A 554 40.83 2.80 29.73
N ALA A 555 41.06 2.31 28.51
CA ALA A 555 41.49 3.13 27.38
C ALA A 555 40.48 4.22 27.01
N LEU A 556 39.18 3.91 27.08
CA LEU A 556 38.10 4.87 26.83
C LEU A 556 38.00 5.92 27.94
N LEU A 557 37.97 5.49 29.21
CA LEU A 557 37.72 6.35 30.36
C LEU A 557 38.93 7.18 30.79
N SER A 558 40.15 6.75 30.46
CA SER A 558 41.39 7.52 30.72
C SER A 558 41.74 8.50 29.60
N SER A 559 41.03 8.43 28.46
CA SER A 559 41.33 9.27 27.29
C SER A 559 40.92 10.72 27.53
N THR A 560 41.87 11.64 27.33
CA THR A 560 41.60 13.09 27.30
C THR A 560 41.04 13.58 25.97
N ARG A 561 40.96 12.70 24.96
CA ARG A 561 40.46 13.00 23.62
C ARG A 561 39.03 12.52 23.38
N LEU A 562 38.56 11.52 24.14
CA LEU A 562 37.24 10.89 23.99
C LEU A 562 36.27 11.34 25.11
N ILE A 563 36.18 12.65 25.33
CA ILE A 563 35.41 13.24 26.44
C ILE A 563 33.97 13.57 26.01
N ASP A 564 33.75 13.76 24.71
CA ASP A 564 32.47 14.15 24.18
C ASP A 564 31.45 13.00 24.27
N LYS A 565 30.27 13.33 24.79
CA LYS A 565 29.16 12.39 24.93
C LYS A 565 28.53 12.14 23.57
N ASN A 566 28.20 10.87 23.32
CA ASN A 566 27.59 10.44 22.05
C ASN A 566 26.12 10.90 21.94
N LEU A 567 25.55 10.70 20.74
CA LEU A 567 24.18 11.07 20.38
C LEU A 567 23.10 10.55 21.34
N ILE A 568 23.39 9.47 22.09
CA ILE A 568 22.46 8.94 23.09
C ILE A 568 22.21 9.95 24.21
N TYR A 569 23.13 10.85 24.56
CA TYR A 569 22.86 11.84 25.61
C TYR A 569 21.95 12.99 25.15
N THR A 570 21.67 13.09 23.84
CA THR A 570 20.84 14.15 23.27
C THR A 570 19.39 14.05 23.71
N PHE A 571 18.85 12.85 23.96
CA PHE A 571 17.47 12.67 24.44
C PHE A 571 17.24 13.30 25.83
N LEU A 572 18.30 13.56 26.61
CA LEU A 572 18.22 14.19 27.92
C LEU A 572 18.12 15.72 27.84
N HIS A 573 18.39 16.34 26.68
CA HIS A 573 18.37 17.80 26.53
C HIS A 573 17.03 18.45 26.90
N PRO A 574 15.86 17.93 26.48
CA PRO A 574 14.56 18.51 26.84
C PRO A 574 14.32 18.54 28.36
N PHE A 575 14.86 17.56 29.09
CA PHE A 575 14.63 17.40 30.54
C PHE A 575 15.67 18.15 31.39
N LEU A 576 16.94 18.10 31.00
CA LEU A 576 18.06 18.59 31.82
C LEU A 576 18.70 19.88 31.29
N GLY A 577 18.22 20.40 30.15
CA GLY A 577 18.88 21.49 29.43
C GLY A 577 20.28 21.09 29.00
N VAL A 578 21.18 22.05 28.74
CA VAL A 578 22.61 21.77 28.55
C VAL A 578 23.31 21.94 29.91
N GLY A 579 23.51 20.85 30.65
CA GLY A 579 24.12 20.76 31.99
C GLY A 579 25.46 20.03 32.04
N LEU A 580 25.92 19.58 33.21
CA LEU A 580 27.18 18.81 33.35
C LEU A 580 27.12 17.46 32.64
N LEU A 581 25.94 16.82 32.60
CA LEU A 581 25.77 15.47 32.05
C LEU A 581 25.84 15.39 30.52
N ASN A 582 25.53 16.49 29.82
CA ASN A 582 25.40 16.53 28.36
C ASN A 582 26.12 17.74 27.72
N SER A 583 26.98 18.44 28.46
CA SER A 583 27.91 19.38 27.84
C SER A 583 29.14 18.64 27.30
N THR A 584 29.68 19.15 26.20
CA THR A 584 30.87 18.62 25.51
C THR A 584 32.05 19.60 25.60
N GLY A 585 33.27 19.08 25.39
CA GLY A 585 34.51 19.86 25.30
C GLY A 585 34.75 20.87 26.43
N SER A 586 35.10 22.11 26.06
CA SER A 586 35.50 23.17 26.99
C SER A 586 34.41 23.56 27.99
N LYS A 587 33.13 23.49 27.60
CA LYS A 587 31.99 23.78 28.48
C LYS A 587 31.88 22.76 29.60
N TRP A 588 32.08 21.48 29.29
CA TRP A 588 32.11 20.42 30.30
C TRP A 588 33.25 20.64 31.30
N PHE A 589 34.46 20.92 30.81
CA PHE A 589 35.64 21.16 31.66
C PHE A 589 35.45 22.33 32.63
N GLN A 590 34.95 23.47 32.14
CA GLN A 590 34.69 24.64 32.98
C GLN A 590 33.69 24.31 34.10
N ARG A 591 32.57 23.66 33.75
CA ARG A 591 31.52 23.29 34.71
C ARG A 591 32.00 22.25 35.71
N ARG A 592 32.72 21.23 35.26
CA ARG A 592 33.31 20.21 36.13
C ARG A 592 34.31 20.85 37.10
N LYS A 593 35.16 21.76 36.64
CA LYS A 593 36.15 22.46 37.48
C LYS A 593 35.48 23.28 38.58
N ILE A 594 34.41 24.01 38.25
CA ILE A 594 33.64 24.79 39.24
C ILE A 594 33.02 23.87 40.31
N LEU A 595 32.41 22.75 39.88
CA LEU A 595 31.70 21.85 40.79
C LEU A 595 32.62 20.93 41.61
N THR A 596 33.83 20.62 41.13
CA THR A 596 34.73 19.64 41.78
C THR A 596 35.04 20.01 43.22
N ALA A 597 35.17 21.30 43.54
CA ALA A 597 35.41 21.75 44.91
C ALA A 597 34.26 21.37 45.87
N ALA A 598 33.00 21.41 45.41
CA ALA A 598 31.83 21.08 46.23
C ALA A 598 31.72 19.58 46.56
N PHE A 599 32.35 18.72 45.76
CA PHE A 599 32.37 17.26 45.95
C PHE A 599 33.72 16.75 46.45
N HIS A 600 34.59 17.62 46.97
CA HIS A 600 35.88 17.22 47.51
C HIS A 600 35.70 16.34 48.75
N PHE A 601 36.56 15.32 48.90
CA PHE A 601 36.44 14.35 50.00
C PHE A 601 36.51 14.97 51.40
N ASN A 602 37.10 16.16 51.54
CA ASN A 602 37.13 16.93 52.79
C ASN A 602 35.78 17.58 53.17
N ILE A 603 34.85 17.73 52.22
CA ILE A 603 33.52 18.31 52.45
C ILE A 603 32.50 17.20 52.74
N LEU A 604 32.65 16.02 52.11
CA LEU A 604 31.77 14.87 52.29
C LEU A 604 31.46 14.51 53.76
N PRO A 605 32.42 14.55 54.72
CA PRO A 605 32.14 14.27 56.13
C PRO A 605 31.05 15.15 56.74
N LYS A 606 30.88 16.39 56.27
CA LYS A 606 29.84 17.31 56.77
C LYS A 606 28.44 16.88 56.39
N PHE A 607 28.30 16.13 55.29
CA PHE A 607 27.02 15.58 54.84
C PHE A 607 26.74 14.18 55.38
N LEU A 608 27.75 13.49 55.95
CA LEU A 608 27.57 12.14 56.47
C LEU A 608 26.50 12.07 57.56
N ASN A 609 26.43 13.05 58.46
CA ASN A 609 25.41 13.07 59.50
C ASN A 609 24.00 13.21 58.90
N THR A 610 23.83 14.07 57.89
CA THR A 610 22.55 14.22 57.19
C THR A 610 22.18 12.95 56.43
N PHE A 611 23.13 12.33 55.72
CA PHE A 611 22.87 11.04 55.05
C PHE A 611 22.54 9.95 56.06
N HIS A 612 23.20 9.92 57.22
CA HIS A 612 22.94 8.97 58.29
C HIS A 612 21.53 9.15 58.86
N GLU A 613 21.13 10.39 59.18
CA GLU A 613 19.78 10.71 59.65
C GLU A 613 18.71 10.32 58.63
N GLU A 614 18.90 10.61 57.34
CA GLU A 614 17.94 10.21 56.29
C GLU A 614 17.92 8.69 56.08
N CYS A 615 19.06 8.01 56.20
CA CYS A 615 19.11 6.55 56.20
C CYS A 615 18.38 5.96 57.41
N GLU A 616 18.54 6.53 58.61
CA GLU A 616 17.79 6.08 59.79
C GLU A 616 16.29 6.27 59.60
N LYS A 617 15.85 7.41 59.06
CA LYS A 617 14.43 7.65 58.74
C LYS A 617 13.90 6.61 57.74
N LEU A 618 14.69 6.29 56.71
CA LEU A 618 14.33 5.26 55.73
C LEU A 618 14.23 3.88 56.40
N VAL A 619 15.21 3.50 57.22
CA VAL A 619 15.23 2.22 57.95
C VAL A 619 14.06 2.13 58.94
N GLN A 620 13.74 3.20 59.65
CA GLN A 620 12.58 3.25 60.56
C GLN A 620 11.26 3.08 59.79
N ARG A 621 11.10 3.71 58.62
CA ARG A 621 9.94 3.48 57.73
C ARG A 621 9.84 2.02 57.30
N LEU A 622 10.93 1.46 56.79
CA LEU A 622 10.97 0.07 56.34
C LEU A 622 10.63 -0.89 57.49
N ASN A 623 11.19 -0.68 58.69
CA ASN A 623 10.88 -1.48 59.87
C ASN A 623 9.41 -1.37 60.29
N LYS A 624 8.81 -0.17 60.22
CA LYS A 624 7.39 0.04 60.52
C LYS A 624 6.50 -0.70 59.52
N ASP A 625 6.83 -0.65 58.23
CA ASP A 625 6.08 -1.37 57.20
C ASP A 625 6.17 -2.90 57.39
N VAL A 626 7.38 -3.40 57.71
CA VAL A 626 7.61 -4.83 58.02
C VAL A 626 6.80 -5.27 59.24
N GLN A 627 6.79 -4.50 60.34
CA GLN A 627 5.99 -4.80 61.53
C GLN A 627 4.48 -4.78 61.28
N GLN A 628 4.02 -4.03 60.28
CA GLN A 628 2.61 -3.98 59.86
C GLN A 628 2.27 -5.04 58.80
N GLY A 629 3.21 -5.95 58.46
CA GLY A 629 3.02 -6.98 57.45
C GLY A 629 2.88 -6.43 56.01
N LYS A 630 3.30 -5.19 55.76
CA LYS A 630 3.26 -4.56 54.43
C LYS A 630 4.52 -4.88 53.63
N THR A 631 4.35 -5.18 52.35
CA THR A 631 5.46 -5.29 51.40
C THR A 631 5.80 -3.90 50.88
N THR A 632 6.94 -3.33 51.27
CA THR A 632 7.39 -2.02 50.77
C THR A 632 8.07 -2.19 49.40
N SER A 633 7.45 -1.64 48.34
CA SER A 633 8.12 -1.48 47.05
C SER A 633 9.21 -0.40 47.17
N LEU A 634 10.43 -0.72 46.76
CA LEU A 634 11.55 0.24 46.71
C LEU A 634 11.44 1.23 45.55
N GLN A 635 10.46 1.04 44.65
CA GLN A 635 10.09 2.03 43.64
C GLN A 635 8.85 2.80 44.09
N PRO A 636 8.82 4.14 43.95
CA PRO A 636 7.62 4.92 44.27
C PRO A 636 6.48 4.44 43.37
N VAL A 637 5.39 4.02 44.00
CA VAL A 637 4.12 3.77 43.30
C VAL A 637 3.49 5.13 43.06
N ASP A 638 3.92 5.81 42.00
CA ASP A 638 3.12 6.89 41.44
C ASP A 638 1.87 6.27 40.82
N GLY A 639 0.71 6.65 41.35
CA GLY A 639 -0.59 6.05 41.08
C GLY A 639 -1.16 6.33 39.68
N THR A 640 -0.39 6.11 38.62
CA THR A 640 -0.79 6.40 37.23
C THR A 640 -0.67 5.21 36.27
N HIS A 641 -0.34 4.00 36.74
CA HIS A 641 -0.43 2.80 35.91
C HIS A 641 -1.35 1.75 36.54
N PRO A 642 -2.52 1.42 35.93
CA PRO A 642 -3.29 0.27 36.34
C PRO A 642 -2.54 -1.03 35.97
N ARG A 643 -2.69 -2.03 36.84
CA ARG A 643 -2.14 -3.38 36.69
C ARG A 643 -2.58 -4.08 35.40
#